data_AF-A0A375CHN1-F1
#
_entry.id   AF-A0A375CHN1-F1
#
_cell.length_a   1.000
_cell.length_b   1.000
_cell.length_c   1.000
_cell.angle_alpha   90.00
_cell.angle_beta   90.00
_cell.angle_gamma   90.00
#
_symmetry.space_group_name_H-M   'P 1'
#
loop_
_entity.id
_entity.type
_entity.pdbx_description
1 polymer ?
#
loop_
_entity_poly.entity_id
_entity_poly.type
_entity_poly.pdbx_seq_one_letter_code
_entity_poly.pdbx_strand_id
1 'polypeptide(L)'
;MRICQIDLTGTPEADQHALQRVAALGFDHVLIGGWPHLPEDDTLAACARHGLAPLLDISLDRYMADGAAGTDDLPDAAWIDTAAPAFAPHETDNHIPGSRLRWHDRQIAEALVQWWAARLRLAWAAGAAGFCCRAPARVPGQCWAALLATLRGDAVPETARGTPRFLAWTPGLTPAQLDELAPAGFDGAFCSLPWWDYRSAWLTEEMARLRRLGRVLAAPALAPARHDALSARRALWTAAAIGDGILVPAGFETGGAQARDPLAPDGHAHDGVPYDITHEVLEANTWLAARDPAPALAVRLLSGPDAPLTVLARLPAPDGHGNGPDAAPHREDPAVPDAGPALAVVINPDPMEPASLGADRVLSAMPHASARLEPAAGGPGGTMDGTSRLDALSSITLAPADIRLYEVPPVPLSRPGMPRADATAPHGHETLAVTGLGSVVAAMEAPRIAIERVEPACDAGRFAVRRVVGERVAVSADIWMDGHDKLAAAVLWRAPGESEWRETPMQPGINDRWEGSFPLVALGRHEFTVEAWRDTYASWLDEIGKKRAAGLNVALEIEEGARLVADALLRPAGNGKAGNGKAGNGRKSGRKDSQKTATDSELSAIVDELTAAGDDERRLQLLLSERTAAAMQAVMQTPAGRPFASRHPVAMPVEADRLAARFASWYELFPRSQSNDAQRHGTFDDVIARLPAIRAMGFDVLYFPPIHPIGRTHRKGRNNSLRSEPGDPGSPYAIGSAEGGHDALHPELGTFEDFSRLIDAAAANGLELALDFAIQCSPDHPWLRDHPEWFAHRPDGSLRYAENPPKKYEDIVNVDFYAAAPAGAALWQALRDVVMFWADHGIRIFRVDNPHTKPLPFWEWMIADVRARHPDTIFLAEAFTRPKMMARLAKLGFSQSYTYFTWRNAKWELTEYLTELTQSPLREFFRPHFFVNTPDINPYFLHHGGRPAFLIRAALATLLSGLWGMYSGFELCESAPFVLDGKVREEYLDSEKYQLRVRDWQQPGNIVAEISRLNEIRAGHPALQNHLGLRFYHAGSDAVLWFARFVPGTDYLFGDDVLLVAINLDPRTAHDADIEIPLWEWGLPDQAGLAVQELMRGQRFELRGKYQRIRLDPAQLPFAVWHVQPLERPAPRPPAAPVSTDPHGA
;
A
#
# COMPACT_ATOMS: atom_id res chain seq x y z
N MET A 1 -22.94 8.06 -10.79
CA MET A 1 -24.39 8.36 -10.68
C MET A 1 -24.58 9.26 -9.47
N ARG A 2 -25.35 10.34 -9.61
CA ARG A 2 -25.67 11.28 -8.53
C ARG A 2 -27.18 11.25 -8.35
N ILE A 3 -27.64 10.52 -7.34
CA ILE A 3 -29.05 10.21 -7.12
C ILE A 3 -29.59 11.07 -5.97
N CYS A 4 -30.69 11.78 -6.19
CA CYS A 4 -31.46 12.37 -5.11
C CYS A 4 -32.69 11.51 -4.82
N GLN A 5 -32.90 11.11 -3.57
CA GLN A 5 -34.14 10.44 -3.14
C GLN A 5 -35.17 11.49 -2.72
N ILE A 6 -36.35 11.46 -3.36
CA ILE A 6 -37.44 12.41 -3.09
C ILE A 6 -38.77 11.68 -2.88
N ASP A 7 -39.63 12.28 -2.06
CA ASP A 7 -41.03 11.90 -1.94
C ASP A 7 -41.89 12.92 -2.70
N LEU A 8 -42.52 12.48 -3.78
CA LEU A 8 -43.42 13.34 -4.57
C LEU A 8 -44.79 13.42 -3.89
N THR A 9 -45.36 14.62 -3.89
CA THR A 9 -46.60 14.93 -3.17
C THR A 9 -47.86 14.64 -3.98
N GLY A 10 -47.72 14.42 -5.30
CA GLY A 10 -48.83 14.27 -6.24
C GLY A 10 -49.46 15.61 -6.64
N THR A 11 -48.85 16.74 -6.27
CA THR A 11 -49.28 18.08 -6.70
C THR A 11 -48.34 18.60 -7.79
N PRO A 12 -48.82 18.85 -9.03
CA PRO A 12 -47.95 19.16 -10.17
C PRO A 12 -46.97 20.33 -9.94
N GLU A 13 -47.41 21.38 -9.25
CA GLU A 13 -46.59 22.57 -8.97
C GLU A 13 -45.45 22.28 -7.97
N ALA A 14 -45.74 21.58 -6.87
CA ALA A 14 -44.73 21.25 -5.87
C ALA A 14 -43.73 20.22 -6.41
N ASP A 15 -44.23 19.22 -7.15
CA ASP A 15 -43.41 18.17 -7.76
C ASP A 15 -42.51 18.75 -8.87
N GLN A 16 -42.97 19.74 -9.63
CA GLN A 16 -42.12 20.44 -10.61
C GLN A 16 -41.03 21.27 -9.93
N HIS A 17 -41.35 21.98 -8.85
CA HIS A 17 -40.37 22.79 -8.11
C HIS A 17 -39.32 21.90 -7.43
N ALA A 18 -39.75 20.77 -6.86
CA ALA A 18 -38.89 19.72 -6.32
C ALA A 18 -37.84 19.24 -7.35
N LEU A 19 -38.30 18.85 -8.54
CA LEU A 19 -37.43 18.37 -9.62
C LEU A 19 -36.47 19.47 -10.11
N GLN A 20 -36.93 20.72 -10.19
CA GLN A 20 -36.08 21.86 -10.56
C GLN A 20 -34.95 22.08 -9.53
N ARG A 21 -35.25 21.99 -8.23
CA ARG A 21 -34.24 22.15 -7.16
C ARG A 21 -33.24 20.98 -7.17
N VAL A 22 -33.69 19.74 -7.38
CA VAL A 22 -32.81 18.57 -7.52
C VAL A 22 -31.83 18.75 -8.70
N ALA A 23 -32.32 19.19 -9.86
CA ALA A 23 -31.47 19.48 -11.01
C ALA A 23 -30.49 20.64 -10.72
N ALA A 24 -30.93 21.69 -10.03
CA ALA A 24 -30.09 22.83 -9.65
C ALA A 24 -28.96 22.45 -8.65
N LEU A 25 -29.18 21.43 -7.82
CA LEU A 25 -28.17 20.85 -6.92
C LEU A 25 -27.17 19.93 -7.64
N GLY A 26 -27.31 19.73 -8.96
CA GLY A 26 -26.36 18.98 -9.78
C GLY A 26 -26.56 17.46 -9.77
N PHE A 27 -27.72 16.96 -9.34
CA PHE A 27 -28.07 15.54 -9.48
C PHE A 27 -28.43 15.17 -10.93
N ASP A 28 -28.16 13.93 -11.34
CA ASP A 28 -28.51 13.41 -12.68
C ASP A 28 -29.59 12.32 -12.64
N HIS A 29 -29.88 11.76 -11.47
CA HIS A 29 -30.93 10.78 -11.25
C HIS A 29 -31.82 11.20 -10.09
N VAL A 30 -33.07 10.77 -10.14
CA VAL A 30 -34.04 10.92 -9.05
C VAL A 30 -34.60 9.55 -8.70
N LEU A 31 -34.57 9.19 -7.42
CA LEU A 31 -35.19 7.98 -6.90
C LEU A 31 -36.57 8.34 -6.36
N ILE A 32 -37.60 7.73 -6.95
CA ILE A 32 -39.01 7.94 -6.60
C ILE A 32 -39.50 6.71 -5.82
N GLY A 33 -40.01 6.94 -4.61
CA GLY A 33 -40.61 5.90 -3.77
C GLY A 33 -42.01 5.48 -4.26
N GLY A 34 -42.43 4.25 -3.93
CA GLY A 34 -43.86 3.88 -3.96
C GLY A 34 -44.37 3.00 -5.11
N TRP A 35 -43.53 2.26 -5.84
CA TRP A 35 -44.03 1.25 -6.78
C TRP A 35 -44.69 0.06 -6.03
N PRO A 36 -45.87 -0.45 -6.44
CA PRO A 36 -46.35 -0.64 -7.82
C PRO A 36 -47.24 0.47 -8.41
N HIS A 37 -47.54 1.57 -7.70
CA HIS A 37 -48.26 2.67 -8.35
C HIS A 37 -47.31 3.32 -9.35
N LEU A 38 -47.52 3.08 -10.65
CA LEU A 38 -46.87 3.88 -11.68
C LEU A 38 -47.26 5.34 -11.38
N PRO A 39 -46.29 6.25 -11.20
CA PRO A 39 -46.60 7.68 -11.20
C PRO A 39 -47.44 7.99 -12.43
N GLU A 40 -48.41 8.92 -12.34
CA GLU A 40 -49.16 9.34 -13.54
C GLU A 40 -48.19 9.60 -14.71
N ASP A 41 -48.57 9.27 -15.94
CA ASP A 41 -47.68 9.27 -17.12
C ASP A 41 -46.85 10.57 -17.29
N ASP A 42 -47.28 11.69 -16.69
CA ASP A 42 -46.57 12.97 -16.71
C ASP A 42 -45.37 13.06 -15.72
N THR A 43 -45.29 12.28 -14.64
CA THR A 43 -44.19 12.40 -13.64
C THR A 43 -42.84 11.94 -14.20
N LEU A 44 -42.80 10.81 -14.91
CA LEU A 44 -41.57 10.32 -15.55
C LEU A 44 -41.15 11.27 -16.69
N ALA A 45 -42.12 11.80 -17.43
CA ALA A 45 -41.88 12.83 -18.44
C ALA A 45 -41.38 14.15 -17.83
N ALA A 46 -41.86 14.54 -16.65
CA ALA A 46 -41.39 15.73 -15.93
C ALA A 46 -39.92 15.61 -15.53
N CYS A 47 -39.49 14.45 -15.03
CA CYS A 47 -38.07 14.18 -14.74
C CYS A 47 -37.20 14.42 -15.98
N ALA A 48 -37.65 13.91 -17.13
CA ALA A 48 -36.95 14.07 -18.40
C ALA A 48 -36.83 15.54 -18.85
N ARG A 49 -37.86 16.38 -18.62
CA ARG A 49 -37.83 17.83 -18.94
C ARG A 49 -36.76 18.59 -18.17
N HIS A 50 -36.43 18.13 -16.95
CA HIS A 50 -35.37 18.71 -16.12
C HIS A 50 -34.02 18.00 -16.26
N GLY A 51 -33.87 17.10 -17.24
CA GLY A 51 -32.62 16.36 -17.48
C GLY A 51 -32.34 15.23 -16.49
N LEU A 52 -33.30 14.88 -15.63
CA LEU A 52 -33.15 13.85 -14.61
C LEU A 52 -33.56 12.47 -15.15
N ALA A 53 -32.82 11.43 -14.79
CA ALA A 53 -33.14 10.04 -15.09
C ALA A 53 -33.91 9.41 -13.92
N PRO A 54 -35.21 9.06 -14.08
CA PRO A 54 -36.01 8.52 -12.98
C PRO A 54 -35.67 7.06 -12.69
N LEU A 55 -35.41 6.76 -11.42
CA LEU A 55 -35.24 5.42 -10.86
C LEU A 55 -36.45 5.11 -9.97
N LEU A 56 -36.95 3.89 -10.03
CA LEU A 56 -38.09 3.45 -9.21
C LEU A 56 -37.63 2.52 -8.09
N ASP A 57 -38.09 2.74 -6.86
CA ASP A 57 -37.92 1.80 -5.76
C ASP A 57 -38.84 0.59 -5.94
N ILE A 58 -38.27 -0.62 -5.95
CA ILE A 58 -39.01 -1.87 -6.16
C ILE A 58 -38.68 -2.90 -5.08
N SER A 59 -39.66 -3.71 -4.70
CA SER A 59 -39.50 -4.86 -3.78
C SER A 59 -40.19 -6.08 -4.39
N LEU A 60 -39.38 -7.06 -4.81
CA LEU A 60 -39.88 -8.26 -5.49
C LEU A 60 -40.47 -9.28 -4.51
N ASP A 61 -40.13 -9.19 -3.22
CA ASP A 61 -40.67 -10.07 -2.18
C ASP A 61 -42.10 -9.70 -1.76
N ARG A 62 -42.61 -8.54 -2.19
CA ARG A 62 -43.89 -7.99 -1.74
C ARG A 62 -44.88 -7.75 -2.88
N TYR A 63 -46.14 -7.96 -2.56
CA TYR A 63 -47.28 -7.61 -3.39
C TYR A 63 -48.27 -6.75 -2.60
N MET A 64 -48.68 -5.62 -3.18
CA MET A 64 -49.72 -4.75 -2.64
C MET A 64 -51.00 -4.97 -3.46
N ALA A 65 -52.08 -5.41 -2.81
CA ALA A 65 -53.38 -5.49 -3.45
C ALA A 65 -53.97 -4.07 -3.54
N ASP A 66 -54.05 -3.52 -4.75
CA ASP A 66 -54.65 -2.20 -4.94
C ASP A 66 -56.18 -2.28 -4.92
N GLY A 67 -56.82 -1.27 -4.34
CA GLY A 67 -58.27 -1.11 -4.29
C GLY A 67 -58.85 -0.33 -5.47
N ALA A 68 -58.01 0.13 -6.43
CA ALA A 68 -58.43 1.10 -7.46
C ALA A 68 -57.99 0.82 -8.92
N ALA A 69 -57.48 -0.37 -9.26
CA ALA A 69 -57.30 -0.79 -10.65
C ALA A 69 -57.89 -2.20 -10.87
N GLY A 70 -58.47 -2.42 -12.05
CA GLY A 70 -59.40 -3.52 -12.37
C GLY A 70 -58.96 -4.93 -11.98
N THR A 71 -59.96 -5.78 -11.77
CA THR A 71 -59.96 -7.14 -11.21
C THR A 71 -59.16 -8.22 -11.95
N ASP A 72 -58.29 -7.89 -12.91
CA ASP A 72 -57.65 -8.88 -13.80
C ASP A 72 -56.16 -9.14 -13.51
N ASP A 73 -55.58 -8.54 -12.46
CA ASP A 73 -54.12 -8.53 -12.25
C ASP A 73 -53.66 -8.99 -10.85
N LEU A 74 -54.52 -9.70 -10.12
CA LEU A 74 -54.15 -10.34 -8.84
C LEU A 74 -53.22 -11.53 -9.11
N PRO A 75 -52.06 -11.64 -8.42
CA PRO A 75 -51.29 -12.88 -8.43
C PRO A 75 -52.17 -14.00 -7.88
N ASP A 76 -52.00 -15.21 -8.42
CA ASP A 76 -52.70 -16.41 -7.93
C ASP A 76 -52.58 -16.45 -6.39
N ALA A 77 -53.67 -16.70 -5.68
CA ALA A 77 -53.65 -16.79 -4.22
C ALA A 77 -52.61 -17.83 -3.73
N ALA A 78 -52.26 -18.80 -4.56
CA ALA A 78 -51.18 -19.76 -4.33
C ALA A 78 -49.77 -19.12 -4.25
N TRP A 79 -49.56 -17.93 -4.83
CA TRP A 79 -48.27 -17.22 -4.83
C TRP A 79 -48.00 -16.45 -3.53
N ILE A 80 -49.03 -16.23 -2.71
CA ILE A 80 -48.87 -15.58 -1.42
C ILE A 80 -48.30 -16.58 -0.41
N ASP A 81 -47.26 -16.15 0.29
CA ASP A 81 -46.71 -16.88 1.42
C ASP A 81 -47.57 -16.61 2.67
N THR A 82 -48.32 -17.63 3.07
CA THR A 82 -49.19 -17.63 4.25
C THR A 82 -48.58 -18.39 5.42
N ALA A 83 -47.34 -18.87 5.29
CA ALA A 83 -46.65 -19.54 6.38
C ALA A 83 -46.46 -18.57 7.55
N ALA A 84 -46.72 -19.03 8.77
CA ALA A 84 -46.42 -18.25 9.97
C ALA A 84 -44.92 -17.94 9.96
N PRO A 85 -44.53 -16.67 10.13
CA PRO A 85 -43.14 -16.29 10.00
C PRO A 85 -42.32 -16.98 11.09
N ALA A 86 -41.30 -17.73 10.68
CA ALA A 86 -40.30 -18.26 11.59
C ALA A 86 -39.38 -17.12 12.04
N PHE A 87 -39.82 -16.27 12.96
CA PHE A 87 -39.02 -15.11 13.34
C PHE A 87 -37.98 -15.43 14.42
N ALA A 88 -36.72 -15.13 14.10
CA ALA A 88 -35.76 -14.64 15.08
C ALA A 88 -35.88 -13.10 15.17
N PRO A 89 -35.68 -12.47 16.35
CA PRO A 89 -35.95 -11.04 16.58
C PRO A 89 -35.14 -10.01 15.77
N HIS A 90 -34.20 -10.44 14.92
CA HIS A 90 -33.26 -9.58 14.19
C HIS A 90 -33.59 -9.41 12.70
N GLU A 91 -34.68 -9.99 12.20
CA GLU A 91 -35.15 -9.74 10.83
C GLU A 91 -35.92 -8.40 10.76
N THR A 92 -35.19 -7.30 10.62
CA THR A 92 -35.62 -5.91 10.88
C THR A 92 -36.46 -5.22 9.80
N ASP A 93 -36.92 -5.91 8.75
CA ASP A 93 -37.75 -5.30 7.68
C ASP A 93 -39.18 -5.87 7.65
N ASN A 94 -39.89 -5.71 8.77
CA ASN A 94 -41.35 -5.90 8.87
C ASN A 94 -42.13 -4.61 8.54
N HIS A 95 -41.44 -3.55 8.11
CA HIS A 95 -42.00 -2.23 7.84
C HIS A 95 -42.42 -2.02 6.38
N ILE A 96 -42.02 -2.92 5.47
CA ILE A 96 -42.39 -2.84 4.06
C ILE A 96 -43.83 -3.38 3.91
N PRO A 97 -44.80 -2.54 3.50
CA PRO A 97 -46.19 -2.94 3.36
C PRO A 97 -46.34 -3.98 2.23
N GLY A 98 -47.30 -4.90 2.38
CA GLY A 98 -47.67 -5.89 1.35
C GLY A 98 -47.50 -7.35 1.76
N SER A 99 -48.24 -8.22 1.05
CA SER A 99 -48.20 -9.67 1.19
C SER A 99 -46.90 -10.24 0.64
N ARG A 100 -46.29 -11.21 1.34
CA ARG A 100 -45.05 -11.85 0.88
C ARG A 100 -45.32 -12.80 -0.28
N LEU A 101 -44.42 -12.83 -1.25
CA LEU A 101 -44.46 -13.72 -2.41
C LEU A 101 -43.62 -14.97 -2.18
N ARG A 102 -44.10 -16.12 -2.66
CA ARG A 102 -43.52 -17.45 -2.43
C ARG A 102 -42.35 -17.77 -3.36
N TRP A 103 -41.23 -17.09 -3.16
CA TRP A 103 -40.01 -17.28 -3.95
C TRP A 103 -39.27 -18.62 -3.72
N HIS A 104 -39.59 -19.32 -2.62
CA HIS A 104 -38.97 -20.60 -2.29
C HIS A 104 -39.54 -21.80 -3.09
N ASP A 105 -40.71 -21.63 -3.72
CA ASP A 105 -41.30 -22.66 -4.58
C ASP A 105 -40.86 -22.42 -6.03
N ARG A 106 -40.23 -23.42 -6.64
CA ARG A 106 -39.63 -23.29 -7.97
C ARG A 106 -40.63 -22.93 -9.07
N GLN A 107 -41.81 -23.55 -9.08
CA GLN A 107 -42.80 -23.32 -10.15
C GLN A 107 -43.40 -21.92 -10.01
N ILE A 108 -43.66 -21.49 -8.78
CA ILE A 108 -44.15 -20.14 -8.50
C ILE A 108 -43.06 -19.10 -8.79
N ALA A 109 -41.81 -19.35 -8.42
CA ALA A 109 -40.69 -18.45 -8.70
C ALA A 109 -40.48 -18.22 -10.22
N GLU A 110 -40.56 -19.27 -11.04
CA GLU A 110 -40.47 -19.16 -12.50
C GLU A 110 -41.62 -18.28 -13.07
N ALA A 111 -42.84 -18.44 -12.55
CA ALA A 111 -43.98 -17.61 -12.94
C ALA A 111 -43.85 -16.15 -12.45
N LEU A 112 -43.36 -15.95 -11.22
CA LEU A 112 -43.08 -14.63 -10.65
C LEU A 112 -42.02 -13.87 -11.45
N VAL A 113 -40.98 -14.54 -11.94
CA VAL A 113 -39.97 -13.93 -12.83
C VAL A 113 -40.62 -13.35 -14.09
N GLN A 114 -41.48 -14.13 -14.76
CA GLN A 114 -42.15 -13.66 -15.98
C GLN A 114 -43.12 -12.51 -15.71
N TRP A 115 -43.87 -12.60 -14.62
CA TRP A 115 -44.83 -11.59 -14.20
C TRP A 115 -44.16 -10.26 -13.84
N TRP A 116 -43.06 -10.30 -13.09
CA TRP A 116 -42.26 -9.12 -12.78
C TRP A 116 -41.57 -8.55 -14.02
N ALA A 117 -41.06 -9.39 -14.93
CA ALA A 117 -40.48 -8.93 -16.19
C ALA A 117 -41.50 -8.11 -17.01
N ALA A 118 -42.74 -8.58 -17.12
CA ALA A 118 -43.79 -7.85 -17.83
C ALA A 118 -44.05 -6.46 -17.22
N ARG A 119 -44.10 -6.35 -15.88
CA ARG A 119 -44.36 -5.09 -15.16
C ARG A 119 -43.20 -4.11 -15.25
N LEU A 120 -41.98 -4.59 -15.05
CA LEU A 120 -40.79 -3.76 -15.16
C LEU A 120 -40.61 -3.26 -16.60
N ARG A 121 -41.01 -4.05 -17.60
CA ARG A 121 -41.02 -3.62 -19.01
C ARG A 121 -41.99 -2.46 -19.27
N LEU A 122 -43.16 -2.45 -18.62
CA LEU A 122 -44.10 -1.32 -18.71
C LEU A 122 -43.50 -0.04 -18.13
N ALA A 123 -42.91 -0.11 -16.94
CA ALA A 123 -42.25 1.04 -16.33
C ALA A 123 -41.07 1.55 -17.18
N TRP A 124 -40.28 0.63 -17.75
CA TRP A 124 -39.19 0.96 -18.66
C TRP A 124 -39.69 1.64 -19.94
N ALA A 125 -40.77 1.13 -20.55
CA ALA A 125 -41.42 1.75 -21.70
C ALA A 125 -42.07 3.12 -21.37
N ALA A 126 -42.50 3.35 -20.14
CA ALA A 126 -43.00 4.64 -19.67
C ALA A 126 -41.88 5.67 -19.40
N GLY A 127 -40.61 5.29 -19.56
CA GLY A 127 -39.46 6.20 -19.45
C GLY A 127 -38.64 6.05 -18.17
N ALA A 128 -38.87 5.02 -17.34
CA ALA A 128 -37.99 4.71 -16.22
C ALA A 128 -36.58 4.35 -16.72
N ALA A 129 -35.55 4.96 -16.11
CA ALA A 129 -34.15 4.70 -16.45
C ALA A 129 -33.59 3.45 -15.74
N GLY A 130 -34.27 2.98 -14.69
CA GLY A 130 -33.85 1.82 -13.92
C GLY A 130 -34.60 1.68 -12.60
N PHE A 131 -34.12 0.76 -11.76
CA PHE A 131 -34.79 0.31 -10.55
C PHE A 131 -33.81 0.17 -9.39
N CYS A 132 -34.21 0.64 -8.21
CA CYS A 132 -33.56 0.39 -6.94
C CYS A 132 -34.26 -0.78 -6.24
N CYS A 133 -33.57 -1.91 -6.15
CA CYS A 133 -34.09 -3.19 -5.69
C CYS A 133 -33.93 -3.30 -4.17
N ARG A 134 -35.04 -3.15 -3.44
CA ARG A 134 -35.11 -3.29 -1.98
C ARG A 134 -35.15 -4.76 -1.58
N ALA A 135 -34.54 -5.06 -0.43
CA ALA A 135 -34.43 -6.40 0.16
C ALA A 135 -34.03 -7.53 -0.83
N PRO A 136 -32.96 -7.35 -1.63
CA PRO A 136 -32.65 -8.24 -2.74
C PRO A 136 -32.41 -9.70 -2.32
N ALA A 137 -31.87 -9.95 -1.12
CA ALA A 137 -31.61 -11.31 -0.61
C ALA A 137 -32.86 -12.09 -0.16
N ARG A 138 -34.05 -11.49 -0.21
CA ARG A 138 -35.31 -12.23 -0.02
C ARG A 138 -35.78 -12.95 -1.28
N VAL A 139 -35.10 -12.69 -2.40
CA VAL A 139 -35.33 -13.37 -3.68
C VAL A 139 -34.05 -14.14 -4.02
N PRO A 140 -34.15 -15.44 -4.35
CA PRO A 140 -32.97 -16.23 -4.71
C PRO A 140 -32.18 -15.60 -5.84
N GLY A 141 -30.84 -15.57 -5.73
CA GLY A 141 -29.97 -14.91 -6.71
C GLY A 141 -30.14 -15.40 -8.16
N GLN A 142 -30.46 -16.68 -8.34
CA GLN A 142 -30.77 -17.27 -9.66
C GLN A 142 -32.04 -16.68 -10.31
N CYS A 143 -33.03 -16.30 -9.50
CA CYS A 143 -34.28 -15.69 -9.99
C CYS A 143 -34.03 -14.26 -10.45
N TRP A 144 -33.17 -13.52 -9.74
CA TRP A 144 -32.66 -12.24 -10.21
C TRP A 144 -31.93 -12.37 -11.55
N ALA A 145 -30.99 -13.33 -11.65
CA ALA A 145 -30.25 -13.57 -12.89
C ALA A 145 -31.20 -13.83 -14.09
N ALA A 146 -32.22 -14.67 -13.88
CA ALA A 146 -33.22 -14.97 -14.91
C ALA A 146 -34.06 -13.73 -15.29
N LEU A 147 -34.51 -12.95 -14.30
CA LEU A 147 -35.28 -11.72 -14.53
C LEU A 147 -34.50 -10.68 -15.32
N LEU A 148 -33.27 -10.39 -14.90
CA LEU A 148 -32.40 -9.40 -15.54
C LEU A 148 -32.01 -9.84 -16.95
N ALA A 149 -31.71 -11.12 -17.15
CA ALA A 149 -31.44 -11.67 -18.48
C ALA A 149 -32.66 -11.54 -19.40
N THR A 150 -33.86 -11.78 -18.88
CA THR A 150 -35.12 -11.63 -19.65
C THR A 150 -35.31 -10.18 -20.11
N LEU A 151 -35.21 -9.21 -19.19
CA LEU A 151 -35.41 -7.79 -19.51
C LEU A 151 -34.32 -7.21 -20.42
N ARG A 152 -33.07 -7.66 -20.28
CA ARG A 152 -31.97 -7.21 -21.14
C ARG A 152 -31.98 -7.87 -22.53
N GLY A 153 -32.65 -9.01 -22.69
CA GLY A 153 -32.83 -9.69 -23.98
C GLY A 153 -33.94 -9.09 -24.85
N ASP A 154 -34.78 -8.22 -24.29
CA ASP A 154 -35.85 -7.56 -25.05
C ASP A 154 -35.33 -6.43 -25.95
N ALA A 155 -36.07 -6.12 -27.02
CA ALA A 155 -35.82 -4.93 -27.81
C ALA A 155 -36.03 -3.67 -26.96
N VAL A 156 -35.10 -2.71 -27.06
CA VAL A 156 -35.19 -1.42 -26.37
C VAL A 156 -36.46 -0.67 -26.82
N PRO A 157 -37.37 -0.30 -25.91
CA PRO A 157 -38.57 0.49 -26.26
C PRO A 157 -38.18 1.84 -26.88
N GLU A 158 -38.99 2.33 -27.84
CA GLU A 158 -38.70 3.56 -28.59
C GLU A 158 -38.61 4.82 -27.69
N THR A 159 -39.32 4.82 -26.57
CA THR A 159 -39.36 5.87 -25.55
C THR A 159 -38.27 5.73 -24.47
N ALA A 160 -37.52 4.63 -24.45
CA ALA A 160 -36.55 4.33 -23.40
C ALA A 160 -35.17 4.95 -23.66
N ARG A 161 -34.47 5.34 -22.59
CA ARG A 161 -33.11 5.93 -22.63
C ARG A 161 -31.98 4.89 -22.73
N GLY A 162 -32.24 3.71 -23.30
CA GLY A 162 -31.32 2.56 -23.33
C GLY A 162 -31.75 1.43 -22.39
N THR A 163 -30.83 0.51 -22.09
CA THR A 163 -31.08 -0.65 -21.20
C THR A 163 -31.31 -0.21 -19.75
N PRO A 164 -32.29 -0.81 -19.03
CA PRO A 164 -32.64 -0.40 -17.69
C PRO A 164 -31.56 -0.81 -16.69
N ARG A 165 -31.22 0.09 -15.75
CA ARG A 165 -30.24 -0.19 -14.70
C ARG A 165 -30.89 -0.82 -13.48
N PHE A 166 -30.23 -1.78 -12.84
CA PHE A 166 -30.68 -2.41 -11.59
C PHE A 166 -29.66 -2.17 -10.48
N LEU A 167 -30.06 -1.41 -9.45
CA LEU A 167 -29.24 -1.11 -8.28
C LEU A 167 -29.73 -1.91 -7.08
N ALA A 168 -28.89 -2.74 -6.47
CA ALA A 168 -29.25 -3.53 -5.29
C ALA A 168 -29.06 -2.72 -4.00
N TRP A 169 -30.14 -2.53 -3.22
CA TRP A 169 -30.04 -1.97 -1.87
C TRP A 169 -29.45 -3.02 -0.92
N THR A 170 -28.13 -2.97 -0.77
CA THR A 170 -27.35 -3.97 -0.02
C THR A 170 -26.91 -3.64 1.42
N PRO A 171 -27.25 -2.50 2.04
CA PRO A 171 -26.83 -2.29 3.42
C PRO A 171 -27.39 -3.33 4.40
N GLY A 172 -26.54 -3.78 5.32
CA GLY A 172 -26.90 -4.73 6.38
C GLY A 172 -26.97 -6.20 5.97
N LEU A 173 -26.65 -6.56 4.71
CA LEU A 173 -26.58 -7.96 4.31
C LEU A 173 -25.32 -8.66 4.83
N THR A 174 -25.47 -9.95 5.12
CA THR A 174 -24.35 -10.82 5.48
C THR A 174 -23.51 -11.18 4.25
N PRO A 175 -22.21 -11.51 4.42
CA PRO A 175 -21.36 -11.95 3.31
C PRO A 175 -21.95 -13.10 2.48
N ALA A 176 -22.59 -14.07 3.13
CA ALA A 176 -23.22 -15.21 2.45
C ALA A 176 -24.38 -14.78 1.53
N GLN A 177 -25.18 -13.81 1.94
CA GLN A 177 -26.26 -13.28 1.11
C GLN A 177 -25.72 -12.47 -0.08
N LEU A 178 -24.61 -11.74 0.10
CA LEU A 178 -23.94 -11.04 -1.01
C LEU A 178 -23.37 -12.03 -2.03
N ASP A 179 -22.77 -13.14 -1.56
CA ASP A 179 -22.26 -14.20 -2.43
C ASP A 179 -23.37 -14.88 -3.24
N GLU A 180 -24.55 -15.09 -2.64
CA GLU A 180 -25.73 -15.64 -3.34
C GLU A 180 -26.24 -14.70 -4.44
N LEU A 181 -26.17 -13.38 -4.22
CA LEU A 181 -26.62 -12.37 -5.19
C LEU A 181 -25.59 -12.07 -6.28
N ALA A 182 -24.32 -12.40 -6.09
CA ALA A 182 -23.24 -12.10 -7.04
C ALA A 182 -23.54 -12.50 -8.52
N PRO A 183 -24.12 -13.68 -8.83
CA PRO A 183 -24.42 -14.06 -10.22
C PRO A 183 -25.65 -13.36 -10.82
N ALA A 184 -26.39 -12.54 -10.05
CA ALA A 184 -27.61 -11.87 -10.52
C ALA A 184 -27.37 -10.86 -11.66
N GLY A 185 -26.17 -10.26 -11.71
CA GLY A 185 -25.80 -9.29 -12.75
C GLY A 185 -26.36 -7.87 -12.54
N PHE A 186 -26.49 -7.40 -11.30
CA PHE A 186 -26.84 -6.00 -10.99
C PHE A 186 -25.83 -5.01 -11.62
N ASP A 187 -26.26 -3.76 -11.81
CA ASP A 187 -25.42 -2.67 -12.34
C ASP A 187 -24.67 -1.92 -11.22
N GLY A 188 -25.16 -2.01 -9.99
CA GLY A 188 -24.49 -1.50 -8.80
C GLY A 188 -25.18 -1.90 -7.50
N ALA A 189 -24.50 -1.64 -6.39
CA ALA A 189 -24.95 -2.00 -5.04
C ALA A 189 -24.58 -0.89 -4.03
N PHE A 190 -25.36 -0.75 -2.96
CA PHE A 190 -25.17 0.30 -1.94
C PHE A 190 -24.37 -0.20 -0.72
N CYS A 191 -23.29 0.49 -0.36
CA CYS A 191 -22.51 0.16 0.85
C CYS A 191 -23.18 0.68 2.14
N SER A 192 -22.84 0.06 3.27
CA SER A 192 -23.34 0.38 4.60
C SER A 192 -22.66 1.58 5.27
N LEU A 193 -22.15 2.55 4.49
CA LEU A 193 -21.52 3.78 5.00
C LEU A 193 -22.31 4.47 6.14
N PRO A 194 -23.67 4.57 6.09
CA PRO A 194 -24.45 5.18 7.17
C PRO A 194 -24.22 4.62 8.59
N TRP A 195 -23.77 3.37 8.70
CA TRP A 195 -23.51 2.70 9.99
C TRP A 195 -22.03 2.64 10.34
N TRP A 196 -21.16 3.21 9.49
CA TRP A 196 -19.72 3.22 9.69
C TRP A 196 -19.31 4.24 10.75
N ASP A 197 -18.40 3.82 11.62
CA ASP A 197 -17.85 4.62 12.73
C ASP A 197 -16.67 5.50 12.32
N TYR A 198 -16.37 5.56 11.02
CA TYR A 198 -15.18 6.22 10.46
C TYR A 198 -13.85 5.64 10.94
N ARG A 199 -13.81 4.45 11.54
CA ARG A 199 -12.57 3.85 12.08
C ARG A 199 -12.39 2.40 11.65
N SER A 200 -13.46 1.61 11.71
CA SER A 200 -13.43 0.17 11.51
C SER A 200 -13.12 -0.23 10.06
N ALA A 201 -12.34 -1.30 9.86
CA ALA A 201 -12.01 -1.79 8.52
C ALA A 201 -13.19 -2.37 7.72
N TRP A 202 -14.27 -2.78 8.40
CA TRP A 202 -15.37 -3.57 7.80
C TRP A 202 -16.03 -2.89 6.58
N LEU A 203 -16.07 -1.56 6.51
CA LEU A 203 -16.68 -0.86 5.38
C LEU A 203 -15.89 -1.13 4.08
N THR A 204 -14.56 -1.05 4.15
CA THR A 204 -13.72 -1.31 2.97
C THR A 204 -13.77 -2.78 2.54
N GLU A 205 -13.94 -3.69 3.49
CA GLU A 205 -14.15 -5.13 3.23
C GLU A 205 -15.50 -5.38 2.53
N GLU A 206 -16.58 -4.75 3.01
CA GLU A 206 -17.90 -4.80 2.38
C GLU A 206 -17.84 -4.24 0.95
N MET A 207 -17.24 -3.06 0.77
CA MET A 207 -17.10 -2.44 -0.55
C MET A 207 -16.36 -3.35 -1.54
N ALA A 208 -15.30 -4.03 -1.11
CA ALA A 208 -14.58 -5.00 -1.94
C ALA A 208 -15.49 -6.16 -2.40
N ARG A 209 -16.37 -6.66 -1.52
CA ARG A 209 -17.34 -7.72 -1.87
C ARG A 209 -18.43 -7.21 -2.80
N LEU A 210 -18.96 -6.02 -2.54
CA LEU A 210 -20.03 -5.40 -3.32
C LEU A 210 -19.65 -5.17 -4.78
N ARG A 211 -18.36 -5.00 -5.10
CA ARG A 211 -17.90 -4.85 -6.48
C ARG A 211 -18.25 -6.01 -7.41
N ARG A 212 -18.45 -7.21 -6.87
CA ARG A 212 -18.91 -8.36 -7.66
C ARG A 212 -20.33 -8.19 -8.20
N LEU A 213 -21.11 -7.28 -7.60
CA LEU A 213 -22.47 -6.92 -8.00
C LEU A 213 -22.51 -5.69 -8.92
N GLY A 214 -21.37 -5.08 -9.25
CA GLY A 214 -21.28 -3.87 -10.08
C GLY A 214 -20.66 -2.68 -9.35
N ARG A 215 -21.07 -1.45 -9.73
CA ARG A 215 -20.56 -0.21 -9.11
C ARG A 215 -21.00 -0.09 -7.65
N VAL A 216 -20.13 0.45 -6.79
CA VAL A 216 -20.46 0.62 -5.36
C VAL A 216 -20.93 2.05 -5.10
N LEU A 217 -22.19 2.23 -4.71
CA LEU A 217 -22.78 3.52 -4.38
C LEU A 217 -22.76 3.75 -2.86
N ALA A 218 -22.56 5.00 -2.44
CA ALA A 218 -22.53 5.38 -1.03
C ALA A 218 -23.66 6.39 -0.70
N ALA A 219 -24.22 6.30 0.50
CA ALA A 219 -25.21 7.26 0.99
C ALA A 219 -24.67 7.96 2.25
N PRO A 220 -24.71 9.29 2.33
CA PRO A 220 -24.34 9.98 3.56
C PRO A 220 -25.47 9.85 4.58
N ALA A 221 -25.10 9.69 5.86
CA ALA A 221 -26.06 9.72 6.96
C ALA A 221 -25.42 10.29 8.22
N LEU A 222 -26.27 10.80 9.11
CA LEU A 222 -25.90 11.29 10.42
C LEU A 222 -26.38 10.34 11.51
N ALA A 223 -25.60 10.25 12.59
CA ALA A 223 -26.04 9.58 13.79
C ALA A 223 -27.22 10.37 14.41
N PRO A 224 -28.29 9.72 14.89
CA PRO A 224 -29.46 10.40 15.45
C PRO A 224 -29.15 11.38 16.60
N ALA A 225 -28.02 11.17 17.28
CA ALA A 225 -27.56 12.00 18.40
C ALA A 225 -26.81 13.27 17.97
N ARG A 226 -26.48 13.46 16.69
CA ARG A 226 -25.70 14.60 16.19
C ARG A 226 -26.23 15.11 14.85
N HIS A 227 -26.79 16.31 14.88
CA HIS A 227 -27.26 17.03 13.70
C HIS A 227 -26.53 18.37 13.61
N ASP A 228 -25.25 18.33 13.23
CA ASP A 228 -24.39 19.50 13.05
C ASP A 228 -23.77 19.53 11.64
N ALA A 229 -23.44 20.74 11.18
CA ALA A 229 -22.94 20.97 9.83
C ALA A 229 -21.61 20.25 9.53
N LEU A 230 -20.70 20.16 10.50
CA LEU A 230 -19.38 19.54 10.32
C LEU A 230 -19.53 18.03 10.10
N SER A 231 -20.33 17.37 10.94
CA SER A 231 -20.67 15.96 10.79
C SER A 231 -21.38 15.68 9.46
N ALA A 232 -22.28 16.57 9.02
CA ALA A 232 -23.03 16.42 7.77
C ALA A 232 -22.11 16.54 6.56
N ARG A 233 -21.22 17.54 6.57
CA ARG A 233 -20.17 17.75 5.58
C ARG A 233 -19.23 16.54 5.48
N ARG A 234 -18.77 16.00 6.62
CA ARG A 234 -17.94 14.80 6.68
C ARG A 234 -18.62 13.60 6.02
N ALA A 235 -19.88 13.36 6.35
CA ALA A 235 -20.65 12.24 5.80
C ALA A 235 -20.83 12.37 4.28
N LEU A 236 -21.20 13.56 3.79
CA LEU A 236 -21.37 13.85 2.37
C LEU A 236 -20.08 13.61 1.59
N TRP A 237 -18.98 14.23 2.00
CA TRP A 237 -17.71 14.12 1.29
C TRP A 237 -17.09 12.73 1.41
N THR A 238 -17.32 12.02 2.51
CA THR A 238 -16.92 10.61 2.62
C THR A 238 -17.65 9.78 1.57
N ALA A 239 -18.98 9.93 1.45
CA ALA A 239 -19.78 9.23 0.45
C ALA A 239 -19.32 9.54 -0.98
N ALA A 240 -19.11 10.82 -1.30
CA ALA A 240 -18.63 11.26 -2.60
C ALA A 240 -17.22 10.71 -2.92
N ALA A 241 -16.31 10.75 -1.95
CA ALA A 241 -14.93 10.34 -2.15
C ALA A 241 -14.79 8.83 -2.37
N ILE A 242 -15.51 7.99 -1.60
CA ILE A 242 -15.32 6.53 -1.66
C ILE A 242 -16.23 5.82 -2.67
N GLY A 243 -17.44 6.34 -2.93
CA GLY A 243 -18.42 5.71 -3.82
C GLY A 243 -18.16 6.01 -5.30
N ASP A 244 -18.57 5.09 -6.20
CA ASP A 244 -18.66 5.32 -7.65
C ASP A 244 -19.89 6.17 -8.04
N GLY A 245 -20.74 6.45 -7.05
CA GLY A 245 -21.88 7.32 -7.10
C GLY A 245 -22.45 7.53 -5.70
N ILE A 246 -23.36 8.49 -5.57
CA ILE A 246 -24.00 8.81 -4.29
C ILE A 246 -25.52 8.78 -4.39
N LEU A 247 -26.16 8.47 -3.26
CA LEU A 247 -27.58 8.69 -3.03
C LEU A 247 -27.76 9.61 -1.84
N VAL A 248 -28.37 10.77 -2.05
CA VAL A 248 -28.60 11.78 -1.01
C VAL A 248 -30.11 11.99 -0.87
N PRO A 249 -30.70 11.78 0.32
CA PRO A 249 -32.09 12.14 0.58
C PRO A 249 -32.29 13.66 0.49
N ALA A 250 -33.38 14.10 -0.15
CA ALA A 250 -33.75 15.51 -0.12
C ALA A 250 -33.97 15.98 1.33
N GLY A 251 -33.48 17.19 1.64
CA GLY A 251 -33.52 17.75 3.00
C GLY A 251 -32.33 17.36 3.88
N PHE A 252 -31.44 16.46 3.41
CA PHE A 252 -30.16 16.19 4.07
C PHE A 252 -29.31 17.46 4.19
N GLU A 253 -29.35 18.33 3.19
CA GLU A 253 -28.60 19.59 3.16
C GLU A 253 -29.02 20.58 4.24
N THR A 254 -30.21 20.43 4.83
CA THR A 254 -30.77 21.30 5.88
C THR A 254 -31.00 20.57 7.22
N GLY A 255 -30.61 19.30 7.35
CA GLY A 255 -30.72 18.55 8.60
C GLY A 255 -32.14 18.18 9.06
N GLY A 256 -33.13 18.12 8.18
CA GLY A 256 -34.53 17.90 8.56
C GLY A 256 -35.28 16.90 7.69
N ALA A 257 -35.84 15.87 8.34
CA ALA A 257 -36.94 15.04 7.84
C ALA A 257 -38.34 15.60 8.22
N GLN A 258 -38.39 16.76 8.88
CA GLN A 258 -39.62 17.41 9.38
C GLN A 258 -39.92 18.78 8.73
N ALA A 259 -39.21 19.18 7.68
CA ALA A 259 -39.68 20.28 6.85
C ALA A 259 -40.95 19.81 6.13
N ARG A 260 -42.12 20.36 6.49
CA ARG A 260 -43.28 20.30 5.58
C ARG A 260 -42.88 21.11 4.36
N ASP A 261 -42.51 20.38 3.32
CA ASP A 261 -41.91 20.88 2.09
C ASP A 261 -40.44 21.34 2.25
N PRO A 262 -39.46 20.41 2.20
CA PRO A 262 -38.03 20.77 2.11
C PRO A 262 -37.70 21.50 0.79
N LEU A 263 -38.66 21.69 -0.11
CA LEU A 263 -38.49 22.23 -1.44
C LEU A 263 -39.36 23.49 -1.64
N ALA A 264 -39.82 24.21 -0.60
CA ALA A 264 -40.63 25.42 -0.78
C ALA A 264 -39.87 26.59 -1.46
N PRO A 265 -40.57 27.50 -2.20
CA PRO A 265 -39.95 28.51 -3.07
C PRO A 265 -39.30 29.69 -2.33
N ASP A 266 -39.49 29.76 -1.01
CA ASP A 266 -39.17 30.94 -0.22
C ASP A 266 -37.85 30.68 0.50
N GLY A 267 -36.74 31.01 -0.16
CA GLY A 267 -35.35 30.89 0.34
C GLY A 267 -35.00 31.75 1.56
N HIS A 268 -35.87 31.80 2.56
CA HIS A 268 -35.57 32.26 3.90
C HIS A 268 -35.24 31.04 4.75
N ALA A 269 -34.07 31.04 5.39
CA ALA A 269 -33.75 30.09 6.45
C ALA A 269 -34.93 30.02 7.42
N HIS A 270 -35.68 28.92 7.39
CA HIS A 270 -36.76 28.70 8.33
C HIS A 270 -36.12 28.56 9.71
N ASP A 271 -36.46 29.46 10.63
CA ASP A 271 -36.09 29.38 12.05
C ASP A 271 -36.40 27.96 12.56
N GLY A 272 -35.37 27.14 12.77
CA GLY A 272 -35.50 25.75 13.26
C GLY A 272 -34.76 24.65 12.49
N VAL A 273 -34.08 24.94 11.37
CA VAL A 273 -33.21 23.93 10.70
C VAL A 273 -31.88 23.76 11.46
N PRO A 274 -31.40 22.51 11.72
CA PRO A 274 -30.18 22.29 12.51
C PRO A 274 -28.87 22.80 11.85
N TYR A 275 -28.83 22.84 10.51
CA TYR A 275 -27.68 23.33 9.73
C TYR A 275 -28.09 23.61 8.27
N ASP A 276 -27.17 24.18 7.48
CA ASP A 276 -27.29 24.32 6.01
C ASP A 276 -25.93 24.02 5.35
N ILE A 277 -25.89 22.96 4.54
CA ILE A 277 -24.73 22.54 3.73
C ILE A 277 -25.08 22.47 2.23
N THR A 278 -26.08 23.24 1.77
CA THR A 278 -26.54 23.26 0.38
C THR A 278 -25.40 23.50 -0.61
N HIS A 279 -24.47 24.40 -0.26
CA HIS A 279 -23.28 24.67 -1.07
C HIS A 279 -22.36 23.45 -1.19
N GLU A 280 -22.15 22.72 -0.09
CA GLU A 280 -21.31 21.52 -0.07
C GLU A 280 -21.90 20.40 -0.94
N VAL A 281 -23.23 20.25 -0.99
CA VAL A 281 -23.91 19.30 -1.89
C VAL A 281 -23.65 19.63 -3.35
N LEU A 282 -23.75 20.92 -3.72
CA LEU A 282 -23.45 21.38 -5.07
C LEU A 282 -21.98 21.13 -5.43
N GLU A 283 -21.05 21.44 -4.53
CA GLU A 283 -19.62 21.20 -4.73
C GLU A 283 -19.31 19.70 -4.88
N ALA A 284 -19.86 18.85 -4.01
CA ALA A 284 -19.67 17.41 -4.08
C ALA A 284 -20.22 16.81 -5.40
N ASN A 285 -21.39 17.26 -5.85
CA ASN A 285 -21.98 16.84 -7.13
C ASN A 285 -21.18 17.33 -8.34
N THR A 286 -20.63 18.55 -8.26
CA THR A 286 -19.76 19.12 -9.31
C THR A 286 -18.44 18.36 -9.38
N TRP A 287 -17.83 18.09 -8.22
CA TRP A 287 -16.61 17.31 -8.10
C TRP A 287 -16.78 15.88 -8.63
N LEU A 288 -17.87 15.20 -8.27
CA LEU A 288 -18.21 13.87 -8.79
C LEU A 288 -18.46 13.85 -10.30
N ALA A 289 -18.97 14.94 -10.88
CA ALA A 289 -19.20 15.06 -12.32
C ALA A 289 -17.90 15.25 -13.11
N ALA A 290 -16.93 15.95 -12.51
CA ALA A 290 -15.62 16.21 -13.10
C ALA A 290 -14.66 15.01 -12.96
N ARG A 291 -14.93 14.10 -12.01
CA ARG A 291 -14.13 12.90 -11.77
C ARG A 291 -14.30 11.87 -12.90
N ASP A 292 -13.24 11.11 -13.18
CA ASP A 292 -13.26 9.99 -14.12
C ASP A 292 -14.42 9.01 -13.82
N PRO A 293 -15.27 8.68 -14.82
CA PRO A 293 -16.36 7.71 -14.67
C PRO A 293 -15.89 6.26 -14.43
N ALA A 294 -14.61 5.93 -14.56
CA ALA A 294 -14.08 4.61 -14.25
C ALA A 294 -14.36 4.24 -12.77
N PRO A 295 -14.87 3.01 -12.50
CA PRO A 295 -15.04 2.56 -11.12
C PRO A 295 -13.66 2.43 -10.46
N ALA A 296 -13.58 2.67 -9.15
CA ALA A 296 -12.32 2.41 -8.46
C ALA A 296 -12.00 0.92 -8.48
N LEU A 297 -10.72 0.60 -8.63
CA LEU A 297 -10.21 -0.76 -8.48
C LEU A 297 -10.26 -1.22 -7.02
N ALA A 298 -9.92 -0.33 -6.07
CA ALA A 298 -9.88 -0.61 -4.63
C ALA A 298 -10.20 0.64 -3.81
N VAL A 299 -10.89 0.46 -2.67
CA VAL A 299 -10.85 1.43 -1.56
C VAL A 299 -10.21 0.69 -0.39
N ARG A 300 -9.07 1.17 0.10
CA ARG A 300 -8.26 0.52 1.14
C ARG A 300 -8.16 1.42 2.37
N LEU A 301 -8.29 0.85 3.56
CA LEU A 301 -7.96 1.54 4.81
C LEU A 301 -6.44 1.50 5.01
N LEU A 302 -5.81 2.67 5.15
CA LEU A 302 -4.35 2.81 5.33
C LEU A 302 -3.95 3.14 6.76
N SER A 303 -4.89 3.55 7.60
CA SER A 303 -4.68 3.86 9.01
C SER A 303 -5.26 2.76 9.90
N GLY A 304 -4.62 2.49 11.05
CA GLY A 304 -5.26 1.71 12.10
C GLY A 304 -6.52 2.40 12.63
N PRO A 305 -7.46 1.66 13.24
CA PRO A 305 -8.69 2.23 13.80
C PRO A 305 -8.46 3.17 14.99
N ASP A 306 -7.32 3.07 15.69
CA ASP A 306 -6.93 4.01 16.76
C ASP A 306 -6.11 5.19 16.26
N ALA A 307 -5.84 5.24 14.95
CA ALA A 307 -5.13 6.38 14.40
C ALA A 307 -5.89 7.67 14.75
N PRO A 308 -5.16 8.75 15.07
CA PRO A 308 -5.76 10.05 15.34
C PRO A 308 -6.61 10.52 14.16
N LEU A 309 -6.20 10.19 12.93
CA LEU A 309 -6.94 10.41 11.69
C LEU A 309 -7.13 9.10 10.93
N THR A 310 -8.31 8.94 10.34
CA THR A 310 -8.62 7.82 9.44
C THR A 310 -8.19 8.16 8.02
N VAL A 311 -7.47 7.24 7.37
CA VAL A 311 -6.94 7.42 6.03
C VAL A 311 -7.42 6.30 5.13
N LEU A 312 -8.16 6.64 4.08
CA LEU A 312 -8.54 5.70 3.02
C LEU A 312 -7.77 6.06 1.74
N ALA A 313 -7.40 5.06 0.95
CA ALA A 313 -6.93 5.24 -0.42
C ALA A 313 -7.94 4.67 -1.40
N ARG A 314 -8.44 5.51 -2.30
CA ARG A 314 -9.22 5.09 -3.46
C ARG A 314 -8.28 5.01 -4.67
N LEU A 315 -8.09 3.79 -5.16
CA LEU A 315 -7.22 3.49 -6.30
C LEU A 315 -8.04 3.54 -7.59
N PRO A 316 -7.60 4.29 -8.60
CA PRO A 316 -8.25 4.30 -9.90
C PRO A 316 -8.08 2.94 -10.59
N ALA A 317 -8.96 2.65 -11.54
CA ALA A 317 -8.67 1.62 -12.53
C ALA A 317 -7.58 2.18 -13.47
N PRO A 318 -6.59 1.37 -13.91
CA PRO A 318 -5.65 1.81 -14.93
C PRO A 318 -6.42 2.21 -16.19
N ASP A 319 -6.02 3.31 -16.82
CA ASP A 319 -6.71 3.92 -17.96
C ASP A 319 -6.89 2.93 -19.11
N GLY A 320 -8.06 2.30 -19.17
CA GLY A 320 -8.56 1.63 -20.36
C GLY A 320 -9.06 2.70 -21.32
N HIS A 321 -8.18 3.52 -21.88
CA HIS A 321 -8.56 4.35 -23.01
C HIS A 321 -9.09 3.42 -24.11
N GLY A 322 -10.41 3.46 -24.30
CA GLY A 322 -11.08 2.90 -25.45
C GLY A 322 -10.59 3.64 -26.69
N ASN A 323 -9.49 3.16 -27.26
CA ASN A 323 -9.23 3.39 -28.67
C ASN A 323 -10.31 2.60 -29.42
N GLY A 324 -11.22 3.32 -30.07
CA GLY A 324 -12.12 2.72 -31.04
C GLY A 324 -11.32 1.89 -32.07
N PRO A 325 -11.96 0.95 -32.78
CA PRO A 325 -11.29 -0.09 -33.56
C PRO A 325 -10.44 0.39 -34.76
N ASP A 326 -10.19 1.69 -34.92
CA ASP A 326 -9.57 2.28 -36.13
C ASP A 326 -8.34 3.18 -35.88
N ALA A 327 -7.73 3.20 -34.68
CA ALA A 327 -6.48 3.96 -34.47
C ALA A 327 -5.25 3.08 -34.69
N ALA A 328 -4.49 3.35 -35.76
CA ALA A 328 -3.23 2.68 -36.07
C ALA A 328 -2.16 2.89 -34.98
N PRO A 329 -1.30 1.89 -34.70
CA PRO A 329 -0.33 1.97 -33.61
C PRO A 329 0.84 2.88 -33.99
N HIS A 330 0.94 4.04 -33.35
CA HIS A 330 2.17 4.82 -33.36
C HIS A 330 3.14 4.25 -32.32
N ARG A 331 4.30 3.80 -32.80
CA ARG A 331 5.47 3.38 -32.02
C ARG A 331 6.14 4.60 -31.37
N GLU A 332 5.70 5.01 -30.19
CA GLU A 332 6.52 5.78 -29.25
C GLU A 332 6.34 5.16 -27.86
N ASP A 333 7.46 4.93 -27.16
CA ASP A 333 7.68 4.26 -25.85
C ASP A 333 6.46 3.61 -25.14
N PRO A 334 6.51 2.29 -24.81
CA PRO A 334 5.51 1.65 -23.96
C PRO A 334 5.74 2.10 -22.51
N ALA A 335 5.38 3.33 -22.19
CA ALA A 335 5.16 3.73 -20.83
C ALA A 335 4.03 2.86 -20.27
N VAL A 336 4.24 2.32 -19.06
CA VAL A 336 3.21 1.67 -18.24
C VAL A 336 1.94 2.53 -18.32
N PRO A 337 0.72 1.97 -18.46
CA PRO A 337 -0.49 2.77 -18.35
C PRO A 337 -0.39 3.56 -17.05
N ASP A 338 -0.26 4.89 -17.18
CA ASP A 338 -0.04 5.79 -16.05
C ASP A 338 -1.34 5.76 -15.26
N ALA A 339 -1.44 4.83 -14.30
CA ALA A 339 -2.60 4.74 -13.44
C ALA A 339 -2.77 6.12 -12.81
N GLY A 340 -3.94 6.74 -13.04
CA GLY A 340 -4.21 8.10 -12.57
C GLY A 340 -3.86 8.28 -11.08
N PRO A 341 -3.74 9.53 -10.60
CA PRO A 341 -3.42 9.79 -9.20
C PRO A 341 -4.46 9.12 -8.29
N ALA A 342 -3.99 8.35 -7.30
CA ALA A 342 -4.89 7.84 -6.27
C ALA A 342 -5.43 8.99 -5.43
N LEU A 343 -6.59 8.77 -4.82
CA LEU A 343 -7.20 9.73 -3.90
C LEU A 343 -7.00 9.25 -2.46
N ALA A 344 -6.27 10.01 -1.66
CA ALA A 344 -6.20 9.85 -0.22
C ALA A 344 -7.33 10.65 0.44
N VAL A 345 -8.18 9.95 1.18
CA VAL A 345 -9.29 10.51 1.96
C VAL A 345 -8.87 10.52 3.42
N VAL A 346 -8.59 11.69 3.97
CA VAL A 346 -8.16 11.85 5.37
C VAL A 346 -9.30 12.44 6.16
N ILE A 347 -9.74 11.72 7.19
CA ILE A 347 -10.94 12.01 7.97
C ILE A 347 -10.55 12.14 9.43
N ASN A 348 -11.03 13.18 10.12
CA ASN A 348 -11.05 13.19 11.57
C ASN A 348 -12.32 12.47 12.06
N PRO A 349 -12.21 11.25 12.61
CA PRO A 349 -13.37 10.55 13.16
C PRO A 349 -13.89 11.20 14.45
N ASP A 350 -13.04 11.92 15.21
CA ASP A 350 -13.43 12.58 16.46
C ASP A 350 -14.20 13.88 16.16
N PRO A 351 -15.44 14.01 16.64
CA PRO A 351 -16.26 15.18 16.37
C PRO A 351 -16.09 16.30 17.41
N MET A 352 -15.17 16.15 18.38
CA MET A 352 -14.92 17.14 19.43
C MET A 352 -13.47 17.67 19.43
N GLU A 353 -12.48 16.82 19.15
CA GLU A 353 -11.07 17.17 19.27
C GLU A 353 -10.34 17.20 17.91
N PRO A 354 -9.39 18.13 17.70
CA PRO A 354 -8.51 18.09 16.54
C PRO A 354 -7.51 16.94 16.67
N ALA A 355 -7.02 16.48 15.52
CA ALA A 355 -6.11 15.33 15.44
C ALA A 355 -5.04 15.53 14.37
N SER A 356 -3.87 14.93 14.58
CA SER A 356 -2.73 15.06 13.66
C SER A 356 -2.10 13.72 13.30
N LEU A 357 -1.63 13.59 12.06
CA LEU A 357 -0.95 12.39 11.54
C LEU A 357 0.21 12.81 10.62
N GLY A 358 1.37 12.16 10.74
CA GLY A 358 2.49 12.38 9.81
C GLY A 358 2.13 11.97 8.38
N ALA A 359 2.44 12.82 7.40
CA ALA A 359 2.14 12.56 5.99
C ALA A 359 2.90 11.35 5.42
N ASP A 360 4.05 11.01 5.99
CA ASP A 360 4.81 9.79 5.67
C ASP A 360 4.00 8.51 5.88
N ARG A 361 3.13 8.46 6.90
CA ARG A 361 2.26 7.30 7.14
C ARG A 361 1.26 7.09 6.01
N VAL A 362 0.81 8.19 5.37
CA VAL A 362 -0.07 8.13 4.20
C VAL A 362 0.74 7.75 2.96
N LEU A 363 1.85 8.45 2.69
CA LEU A 363 2.64 8.29 1.48
C LEU A 363 3.30 6.91 1.36
N SER A 364 3.87 6.38 2.45
CA SER A 364 4.57 5.09 2.44
C SER A 364 3.64 3.88 2.33
N ALA A 365 2.35 4.06 2.66
CA ALA A 365 1.32 3.03 2.58
C ALA A 365 0.61 3.00 1.20
N MET A 366 0.98 3.91 0.28
CA MET A 366 0.39 3.94 -1.06
C MET A 366 0.90 2.77 -1.92
N PRO A 367 0.01 2.08 -2.65
CA PRO A 367 0.41 0.98 -3.53
C PRO A 367 1.40 1.39 -4.62
N HIS A 368 1.21 2.58 -5.21
CA HIS A 368 2.13 3.21 -6.15
C HIS A 368 3.09 4.16 -5.41
N ALA A 369 4.33 4.24 -5.90
CA ALA A 369 5.34 5.08 -5.28
C ALA A 369 4.95 6.56 -5.34
N SER A 370 4.86 7.20 -4.17
CA SER A 370 4.36 8.55 -4.01
C SER A 370 5.20 9.32 -2.98
N ALA A 371 5.53 10.57 -3.28
CA ALA A 371 6.42 11.39 -2.45
C ALA A 371 5.76 12.64 -1.87
N ARG A 372 4.55 12.98 -2.34
CA ARG A 372 3.84 14.18 -1.94
C ARG A 372 2.34 14.00 -2.02
N LEU A 373 1.62 14.76 -1.19
CA LEU A 373 0.17 14.90 -1.24
C LEU A 373 -0.16 16.28 -1.81
N GLU A 374 -1.05 16.32 -2.79
CA GLU A 374 -1.57 17.55 -3.40
C GLU A 374 -3.05 17.70 -3.03
N PRO A 375 -3.53 18.87 -2.57
CA PRO A 375 -4.96 19.05 -2.30
C PRO A 375 -5.79 18.73 -3.55
N ALA A 376 -6.82 17.89 -3.42
CA ALA A 376 -7.66 17.52 -4.55
C ALA A 376 -8.44 18.74 -5.06
N ALA A 377 -8.36 19.02 -6.37
CA ALA A 377 -9.00 20.20 -6.95
C ALA A 377 -10.52 20.14 -6.77
N GLY A 378 -11.12 21.21 -6.20
CA GLY A 378 -12.56 21.28 -5.93
C GLY A 378 -13.06 20.35 -4.81
N GLY A 379 -12.17 19.60 -4.15
CA GLY A 379 -12.48 18.82 -2.96
C GLY A 379 -12.33 19.64 -1.67
N PRO A 380 -12.80 19.12 -0.52
CA PRO A 380 -12.71 19.79 0.76
C PRO A 380 -11.23 19.98 1.14
N GLY A 381 -10.87 21.24 1.41
CA GLY A 381 -9.49 21.65 1.68
C GLY A 381 -8.71 22.20 0.46
N GLY A 382 -9.29 22.20 -0.75
CA GLY A 382 -8.65 22.70 -1.97
C GLY A 382 -8.58 24.23 -2.11
N THR A 383 -9.28 25.00 -1.26
CA THR A 383 -9.45 26.46 -1.40
C THR A 383 -9.01 27.29 -0.19
N MET A 384 -8.64 26.67 0.94
CA MET A 384 -8.11 27.33 2.13
C MET A 384 -6.63 26.95 2.28
N ASP A 385 -5.74 27.93 2.12
CA ASP A 385 -4.27 27.83 2.05
C ASP A 385 -3.71 27.21 0.75
N GLY A 386 -3.98 27.87 -0.38
CA GLY A 386 -3.58 27.41 -1.73
C GLY A 386 -2.09 27.29 -2.06
N THR A 387 -1.23 26.70 -1.22
CA THR A 387 0.18 26.40 -1.60
C THR A 387 0.87 25.17 -0.95
N SER A 388 0.37 24.54 0.11
CA SER A 388 1.17 23.54 0.84
C SER A 388 1.04 22.11 0.28
N ARG A 389 1.80 21.81 -0.78
CA ARG A 389 2.18 20.42 -1.09
C ARG A 389 2.81 19.81 0.16
N LEU A 390 2.32 18.66 0.62
CA LEU A 390 2.84 18.00 1.82
C LEU A 390 3.82 16.91 1.41
N ASP A 391 5.00 16.91 2.01
CA ASP A 391 6.02 15.86 1.88
C ASP A 391 6.01 14.92 3.10
N ALA A 392 6.91 13.93 3.12
CA ALA A 392 6.99 12.96 4.21
C ALA A 392 7.39 13.56 5.58
N LEU A 393 7.95 14.78 5.63
CA LEU A 393 8.24 15.46 6.90
C LEU A 393 7.06 16.25 7.45
N SER A 394 6.06 16.52 6.61
CA SER A 394 4.88 17.31 6.96
C SER A 394 3.93 16.56 7.91
N SER A 395 3.13 17.32 8.66
CA SER A 395 2.05 16.80 9.50
C SER A 395 0.70 17.25 8.93
N ILE A 396 -0.27 16.33 8.89
CA ILE A 396 -1.66 16.61 8.52
C ILE A 396 -2.42 16.84 9.82
N THR A 397 -2.99 18.02 10.01
CA THR A 397 -3.83 18.36 11.17
C THR A 397 -5.24 18.69 10.71
N LEU A 398 -6.23 18.00 11.26
CA LEU A 398 -7.66 18.21 10.95
C LEU A 398 -8.41 18.70 12.18
N ALA A 399 -9.35 19.62 11.96
CA ALA A 399 -10.31 20.06 12.98
C ALA A 399 -11.30 18.92 13.32
N PRO A 400 -12.07 19.04 14.41
CA PRO A 400 -13.09 18.04 14.77
C PRO A 400 -14.07 17.78 13.63
N ALA A 401 -14.35 16.50 13.34
CA ALA A 401 -15.18 16.04 12.23
C ALA A 401 -14.81 16.58 10.83
N ASP A 402 -13.59 17.10 10.63
CA ASP A 402 -13.17 17.58 9.31
C ASP A 402 -12.73 16.43 8.39
N ILE A 403 -12.71 16.72 7.09
CA ILE A 403 -12.28 15.80 6.02
C ILE A 403 -11.47 16.58 4.99
N ARG A 404 -10.37 16.00 4.54
CA ARG A 404 -9.57 16.53 3.43
C ARG A 404 -9.30 15.44 2.39
N LEU A 405 -9.34 15.85 1.14
CA LEU A 405 -9.02 15.00 0.01
C LEU A 405 -7.67 15.43 -0.58
N TYR A 406 -6.79 14.47 -0.79
CA TYR A 406 -5.52 14.69 -1.45
C TYR A 406 -5.40 13.79 -2.66
N GLU A 407 -5.04 14.37 -3.80
CA GLU A 407 -4.47 13.64 -4.92
C GLU A 407 -3.05 13.20 -4.56
N VAL A 408 -2.76 11.95 -4.89
CA VAL A 408 -1.48 11.32 -4.61
C VAL A 408 -0.82 10.98 -5.94
N PRO A 409 -0.13 11.95 -6.56
CA PRO A 409 0.48 11.73 -7.85
C PRO A 409 1.62 10.70 -7.72
N PRO A 410 1.73 9.76 -8.68
CA PRO A 410 2.90 8.91 -8.74
C PRO A 410 4.17 9.77 -8.87
N VAL A 411 5.28 9.26 -8.34
CA VAL A 411 6.58 9.88 -8.60
C VAL A 411 6.95 9.64 -10.06
N PRO A 412 7.29 10.68 -10.84
CA PRO A 412 7.83 10.52 -12.18
C PRO A 412 9.08 9.64 -12.15
N LEU A 413 9.20 8.72 -13.11
CA LEU A 413 10.42 7.93 -13.31
C LEU A 413 11.54 8.85 -13.81
N SER A 414 12.24 9.52 -12.90
CA SER A 414 13.45 10.26 -13.25
C SER A 414 14.56 9.27 -13.58
N ARG A 415 14.97 9.21 -14.85
CA ARG A 415 16.16 8.45 -15.27
C ARG A 415 17.38 8.99 -14.50
N PRO A 416 18.02 8.20 -13.62
CA PRO A 416 19.23 8.63 -12.95
C PRO A 416 20.30 8.95 -13.99
N GLY A 417 20.97 10.10 -13.84
CA GLY A 417 22.24 10.32 -14.50
C GLY A 417 23.21 9.24 -14.05
N MET A 418 23.91 8.61 -15.01
CA MET A 418 24.93 7.61 -14.73
C MET A 418 25.97 8.22 -13.76
N PRO A 419 26.21 7.61 -12.58
CA PRO A 419 27.21 8.15 -11.67
C PRO A 419 28.58 8.09 -12.34
N ARG A 420 29.26 9.23 -12.40
CA ARG A 420 30.66 9.30 -12.83
C ARG A 420 31.52 8.56 -11.81
N ALA A 421 32.27 7.57 -12.29
CA ALA A 421 33.32 6.90 -11.53
C ALA A 421 34.50 7.85 -11.30
N ASP A 422 34.41 8.70 -10.28
CA ASP A 422 35.57 9.36 -9.70
C ASP A 422 35.79 8.83 -8.29
N ALA A 423 36.49 7.70 -8.22
CA ALA A 423 37.13 7.22 -7.01
C ALA A 423 38.51 6.68 -7.39
N THR A 424 39.48 7.59 -7.53
CA THR A 424 40.89 7.23 -7.55
C THR A 424 41.26 6.60 -6.21
N ALA A 425 41.61 5.32 -6.22
CA ALA A 425 42.21 4.62 -5.09
C ALA A 425 43.58 5.23 -4.73
N PRO A 426 43.96 5.32 -3.45
CA PRO A 426 45.35 5.41 -3.07
C PRO A 426 45.93 4.00 -2.83
N HIS A 427 47.08 3.72 -3.42
CA HIS A 427 47.99 2.66 -2.98
C HIS A 427 49.09 3.25 -2.09
N GLY A 428 49.48 2.48 -1.07
CA GLY A 428 50.15 2.95 0.13
C GLY A 428 51.67 3.12 0.05
N HIS A 429 52.23 3.57 1.18
CA HIS A 429 53.53 3.17 1.72
C HIS A 429 53.59 3.48 3.23
N GLU A 430 53.94 2.45 3.99
CA GLU A 430 54.81 2.42 5.18
C GLU A 430 54.52 3.28 6.42
N THR A 431 54.03 2.59 7.45
CA THR A 431 54.66 2.43 8.78
C THR A 431 55.26 3.65 9.49
N LEU A 432 54.53 4.77 9.49
CA LEU A 432 54.39 5.75 10.61
C LEU A 432 53.13 6.65 10.42
N ALA A 433 52.32 6.36 9.41
CA ALA A 433 51.28 7.23 8.83
C ALA A 433 49.84 6.90 9.29
N VAL A 434 49.64 6.35 10.49
CA VAL A 434 48.32 5.84 10.93
C VAL A 434 47.34 6.95 11.34
N THR A 435 47.81 8.17 11.64
CA THR A 435 46.91 9.30 12.01
C THR A 435 46.66 10.31 10.89
N GLY A 436 47.36 10.24 9.75
CA GLY A 436 47.29 11.28 8.70
C GLY A 436 47.90 12.64 9.09
N LEU A 437 48.33 12.81 10.34
CA LEU A 437 48.91 14.05 10.86
C LEU A 437 50.43 14.08 10.64
N GLY A 438 50.87 13.99 9.39
CA GLY A 438 52.29 13.98 9.04
C GLY A 438 53.03 15.32 9.26
N SER A 439 52.31 16.39 9.60
CA SER A 439 52.84 17.71 9.93
C SER A 439 51.93 18.48 10.89
N VAL A 440 52.46 19.52 11.55
CA VAL A 440 51.67 20.43 12.39
C VAL A 440 50.56 21.12 11.59
N VAL A 441 50.81 21.46 10.32
CA VAL A 441 49.80 22.06 9.44
C VAL A 441 48.66 21.07 9.20
N ALA A 442 48.98 19.81 8.87
CA ALA A 442 47.96 18.76 8.72
C ALA A 442 47.17 18.51 10.02
N ALA A 443 47.80 18.65 11.19
CA ALA A 443 47.12 18.59 12.49
C ALA A 443 46.19 19.77 12.77
N MET A 444 46.57 20.98 12.34
CA MET A 444 45.73 22.17 12.44
C MET A 444 44.57 22.19 11.44
N GLU A 445 44.74 21.52 10.29
CA GLU A 445 43.71 21.38 9.24
C GLU A 445 42.78 20.18 9.47
N ALA A 446 43.07 19.33 10.46
CA ALA A 446 42.25 18.17 10.77
C ALA A 446 40.87 18.60 11.32
N PRO A 447 39.80 17.81 11.06
CA PRO A 447 38.48 18.07 11.62
C PRO A 447 38.55 18.14 13.15
N ARG A 448 38.05 19.24 13.72
CA ARG A 448 38.02 19.44 15.18
C ARG A 448 36.81 18.79 15.85
N ILE A 449 35.69 18.71 15.14
CA ILE A 449 34.46 18.11 15.64
C ILE A 449 34.44 16.64 15.24
N ALA A 450 34.27 15.75 16.21
CA ALA A 450 34.12 14.33 15.99
C ALA A 450 32.68 14.05 15.52
N ILE A 451 32.55 13.31 14.41
CA ILE A 451 31.28 12.80 13.90
C ILE A 451 31.47 11.30 13.69
N GLU A 452 30.89 10.52 14.58
CA GLU A 452 31.05 9.07 14.60
C GLU A 452 29.68 8.37 14.57
N ARG A 453 29.70 7.06 14.32
CA ARG A 453 28.54 6.17 14.36
C ARG A 453 27.28 6.73 13.67
N VAL A 454 27.45 7.21 12.43
CA VAL A 454 26.36 7.66 11.57
C VAL A 454 25.48 6.47 11.21
N GLU A 455 24.21 6.53 11.59
CA GLU A 455 23.19 5.51 11.37
C GLU A 455 21.96 6.15 10.68
N PRO A 456 21.23 5.40 9.82
CA PRO A 456 21.41 3.99 9.50
C PRO A 456 22.56 3.75 8.51
N ALA A 457 23.27 2.64 8.66
CA ALA A 457 24.37 2.27 7.77
C ALA A 457 24.44 0.76 7.55
N CYS A 458 24.85 0.35 6.35
CA CYS A 458 25.17 -1.03 6.02
C CYS A 458 26.64 -1.15 5.60
N ASP A 459 27.42 -1.93 6.35
CA ASP A 459 28.87 -2.08 6.18
C ASP A 459 29.59 -0.71 6.06
N ALA A 460 29.30 0.20 7.01
CA ALA A 460 29.85 1.56 7.06
C ALA A 460 29.64 2.40 5.79
N GLY A 461 28.47 2.24 5.15
CA GLY A 461 28.10 3.00 3.95
C GLY A 461 28.50 2.34 2.63
N ARG A 462 29.09 1.14 2.67
CA ARG A 462 29.40 0.39 1.45
C ARG A 462 28.15 -0.03 0.68
N PHE A 463 27.07 -0.37 1.38
CA PHE A 463 25.80 -0.79 0.77
C PHE A 463 24.65 0.09 1.21
N ALA A 464 23.64 0.19 0.34
CA ALA A 464 22.44 0.95 0.64
C ALA A 464 21.59 0.26 1.70
N VAL A 465 21.08 1.03 2.65
CA VAL A 465 19.93 0.61 3.44
C VAL A 465 18.66 0.74 2.60
N ARG A 466 17.61 0.00 2.93
CA ARG A 466 16.40 -0.15 2.12
C ARG A 466 15.20 0.50 2.79
N ARG A 467 14.47 1.30 2.04
CA ARG A 467 13.24 1.98 2.49
C ARG A 467 12.23 2.01 1.34
N VAL A 468 11.05 2.57 1.59
CA VAL A 468 10.04 2.81 0.55
C VAL A 468 9.91 4.31 0.33
N VAL A 469 9.63 4.73 -0.91
CA VAL A 469 9.37 6.14 -1.24
C VAL A 469 8.20 6.67 -0.40
N GLY A 470 8.28 7.94 -0.01
CA GLY A 470 7.28 8.54 0.88
C GLY A 470 7.57 8.34 2.37
N GLU A 471 8.60 7.57 2.73
CA GLU A 471 9.07 7.47 4.11
C GLU A 471 10.05 8.59 4.48
N ARG A 472 10.13 8.88 5.78
CA ARG A 472 11.24 9.62 6.38
C ARG A 472 12.36 8.66 6.81
N VAL A 473 13.61 9.04 6.57
CA VAL A 473 14.78 8.35 7.10
C VAL A 473 15.21 9.07 8.37
N ALA A 474 15.04 8.43 9.53
CA ALA A 474 15.65 8.90 10.77
C ALA A 474 17.16 8.68 10.72
N VAL A 475 17.93 9.74 10.93
CA VAL A 475 19.40 9.75 10.92
C VAL A 475 19.88 10.09 12.31
N SER A 476 20.90 9.40 12.77
CA SER A 476 21.52 9.71 14.05
C SER A 476 23.03 9.53 13.99
N ALA A 477 23.75 10.30 14.82
CA ALA A 477 25.20 10.31 14.86
C ALA A 477 25.68 10.71 16.27
N ASP A 478 26.87 10.26 16.63
CA ASP A 478 27.54 10.69 17.85
C ASP A 478 28.41 11.91 17.48
N ILE A 479 28.13 13.09 18.06
CA ILE A 479 28.75 14.37 17.66
C ILE A 479 29.20 15.16 18.90
N TRP A 480 30.51 15.39 19.01
CA TRP A 480 31.10 16.16 20.12
C TRP A 480 32.38 16.89 19.69
N MET A 481 32.84 17.82 20.53
CA MET A 481 34.11 18.51 20.37
C MET A 481 34.81 18.69 21.73
N ASP A 482 36.09 19.07 21.72
CA ASP A 482 36.78 19.49 22.94
C ASP A 482 36.18 20.78 23.53
N GLY A 483 36.18 20.91 24.86
CA GLY A 483 35.65 22.09 25.56
C GLY A 483 34.18 21.97 25.95
N HIS A 484 33.51 23.12 26.11
CA HIS A 484 32.11 23.20 26.60
C HIS A 484 31.21 24.03 25.67
N ASP A 485 31.72 24.39 24.49
CA ASP A 485 31.00 25.19 23.49
C ASP A 485 29.81 24.39 22.93
N LYS A 486 28.75 25.10 22.54
CA LYS A 486 27.58 24.51 21.90
C LYS A 486 27.87 24.19 20.43
N LEU A 487 27.31 23.07 19.97
CA LEU A 487 27.36 22.61 18.59
C LEU A 487 26.00 22.79 17.92
N ALA A 488 26.02 22.81 16.60
CA ALA A 488 24.86 22.59 15.75
C ALA A 488 25.24 21.55 14.70
N ALA A 489 24.25 20.77 14.24
CA ALA A 489 24.45 19.74 13.24
C ALA A 489 23.26 19.67 12.29
N ALA A 490 23.52 19.17 11.09
CA ALA A 490 22.50 18.93 10.07
C ALA A 490 22.78 17.66 9.27
N VAL A 491 21.68 17.04 8.83
CA VAL A 491 21.70 16.00 7.81
C VAL A 491 21.72 16.67 6.45
N LEU A 492 22.75 16.38 5.67
CA LEU A 492 22.81 16.74 4.26
C LEU A 492 22.32 15.56 3.44
N TRP A 493 21.37 15.75 2.52
CA TRP A 493 20.83 14.67 1.69
C TRP A 493 20.58 15.12 0.25
N ARG A 494 20.51 14.17 -0.68
CA ARG A 494 20.17 14.45 -2.09
C ARG A 494 19.41 13.28 -2.71
N ALA A 495 18.51 13.60 -3.63
CA ALA A 495 17.70 12.62 -4.34
C ALA A 495 18.45 11.99 -5.54
N PRO A 496 17.96 10.88 -6.11
CA PRO A 496 18.55 10.27 -7.29
C PRO A 496 18.73 11.28 -8.44
N GLY A 497 19.96 11.41 -8.95
CA GLY A 497 20.30 12.32 -10.04
C GLY A 497 20.57 13.77 -9.63
N GLU A 498 20.40 14.14 -8.36
CA GLU A 498 20.75 15.48 -7.86
C GLU A 498 22.24 15.60 -7.54
N SER A 499 22.85 16.73 -7.88
CA SER A 499 24.25 17.04 -7.51
C SER A 499 24.35 17.84 -6.20
N GLU A 500 23.38 18.72 -5.95
CA GLU A 500 23.35 19.63 -4.80
C GLU A 500 22.81 18.95 -3.55
N TRP A 501 23.36 19.32 -2.40
CA TRP A 501 22.89 18.84 -1.10
C TRP A 501 21.75 19.72 -0.59
N ARG A 502 20.68 19.08 -0.13
CA ARG A 502 19.64 19.67 0.71
C ARG A 502 20.01 19.46 2.17
N GLU A 503 19.52 20.32 3.05
CA GLU A 503 19.88 20.30 4.46
C GLU A 503 18.64 20.17 5.35
N THR A 504 18.76 19.43 6.45
CA THR A 504 17.74 19.36 7.51
C THR A 504 18.43 19.34 8.88
N PRO A 505 18.05 20.22 9.82
CA PRO A 505 18.74 20.34 11.10
C PRO A 505 18.62 19.07 11.95
N MET A 506 19.63 18.81 12.78
CA MET A 506 19.64 17.76 13.80
C MET A 506 19.45 18.38 15.19
N GLN A 507 18.82 17.61 16.08
CA GLN A 507 18.61 17.96 17.48
C GLN A 507 19.53 17.14 18.38
N PRO A 508 20.10 17.75 19.44
CA PRO A 508 20.88 17.03 20.43
C PRO A 508 19.97 16.19 21.33
N GLY A 509 20.34 14.94 21.53
CA GLY A 509 19.79 13.99 22.50
C GLY A 509 20.71 13.82 23.72
N ILE A 510 20.67 12.63 24.33
CA ILE A 510 21.47 12.31 25.52
C ILE A 510 22.82 11.72 25.11
N ASN A 511 23.89 12.03 25.86
CA ASN A 511 25.23 11.45 25.67
C ASN A 511 25.77 11.69 24.25
N ASP A 512 25.76 12.95 23.81
CA ASP A 512 26.28 13.42 22.51
C ASP A 512 25.64 12.73 21.29
N ARG A 513 24.50 12.08 21.47
CA ARG A 513 23.71 11.50 20.38
C ARG A 513 22.85 12.57 19.74
N TRP A 514 22.97 12.75 18.43
CA TRP A 514 22.16 13.69 17.65
C TRP A 514 21.19 12.97 16.74
N GLU A 515 20.02 13.56 16.50
CA GLU A 515 18.96 12.97 15.69
C GLU A 515 18.41 13.99 14.68
N GLY A 516 18.22 13.57 13.43
CA GLY A 516 17.57 14.33 12.38
C GLY A 516 16.81 13.40 11.43
N SER A 517 16.18 13.94 10.40
CA SER A 517 15.53 13.11 9.39
C SER A 517 15.41 13.81 8.04
N PHE A 518 15.20 13.03 6.98
CA PHE A 518 14.93 13.56 5.63
C PHE A 518 13.92 12.68 4.87
N PRO A 519 13.18 13.23 3.90
CA PRO A 519 12.17 12.49 3.14
C PRO A 519 12.77 11.75 1.94
N LEU A 520 12.21 10.59 1.59
CA LEU A 520 12.52 9.88 0.33
C LEU A 520 11.53 10.29 -0.75
N VAL A 521 12.00 11.11 -1.69
CA VAL A 521 11.13 11.84 -2.62
C VAL A 521 11.05 11.26 -4.02
N ALA A 522 11.85 10.23 -4.33
CA ALA A 522 11.81 9.56 -5.62
C ALA A 522 12.23 8.08 -5.55
N LEU A 523 11.89 7.28 -6.55
CA LEU A 523 12.42 5.90 -6.63
C LEU A 523 13.93 5.94 -6.92
N GLY A 524 14.67 5.05 -6.26
CA GLY A 524 16.11 4.86 -6.48
C GLY A 524 17.00 5.33 -5.32
N ARG A 525 18.29 5.48 -5.64
CA ARG A 525 19.34 5.76 -4.67
C ARG A 525 19.40 7.23 -4.25
N HIS A 526 19.06 7.49 -3.00
CA HIS A 526 19.37 8.72 -2.29
C HIS A 526 20.70 8.57 -1.56
N GLU A 527 21.27 9.70 -1.17
CA GLU A 527 22.48 9.74 -0.35
C GLU A 527 22.31 10.75 0.77
N PHE A 528 22.92 10.48 1.92
CA PHE A 528 23.00 11.42 3.04
C PHE A 528 24.38 11.43 3.71
N THR A 529 24.69 12.52 4.40
CA THR A 529 25.83 12.65 5.31
C THR A 529 25.49 13.60 6.44
N VAL A 530 26.34 13.70 7.46
CA VAL A 530 26.15 14.60 8.61
C VAL A 530 27.25 15.65 8.60
N GLU A 531 26.86 16.90 8.81
CA GLU A 531 27.78 18.02 9.02
C GLU A 531 27.48 18.68 10.36
N ALA A 532 28.53 19.00 11.11
CA ALA A 532 28.43 19.68 12.40
C ALA A 532 29.42 20.84 12.48
N TRP A 533 29.05 21.88 13.21
CA TRP A 533 29.86 23.09 13.39
C TRP A 533 29.67 23.66 14.79
N ARG A 534 30.60 24.52 15.20
CA ARG A 534 30.48 25.24 16.46
C ARG A 534 29.49 26.37 16.33
N ASP A 535 28.45 26.36 17.16
CA ASP A 535 27.52 27.47 17.28
C ASP A 535 28.03 28.46 18.34
N THR A 536 28.73 29.49 17.85
CA THR A 536 29.34 30.50 18.72
C THR A 536 28.27 31.39 19.39
N TYR A 537 27.12 31.59 18.73
CA TYR A 537 26.05 32.43 19.26
C TYR A 537 25.25 31.69 20.34
N ALA A 538 24.91 30.41 20.12
CA ALA A 538 24.28 29.56 21.12
C ALA A 538 25.18 29.34 22.34
N SER A 539 26.50 29.24 22.14
CA SER A 539 27.47 29.17 23.25
C SER A 539 27.41 30.43 24.13
N TRP A 540 27.39 31.60 23.50
CA TRP A 540 27.26 32.87 24.20
C TRP A 540 25.92 33.00 24.94
N LEU A 541 24.81 32.57 24.31
CA LEU A 541 23.48 32.57 24.93
C LEU A 541 23.42 31.70 26.21
N ASP A 542 24.04 30.52 26.18
CA ASP A 542 24.13 29.62 27.34
C ASP A 542 24.96 30.25 28.47
N GLU A 543 26.10 30.85 28.14
CA GLU A 543 26.98 31.49 29.11
C GLU A 543 26.34 32.71 29.78
N ILE A 544 25.79 33.64 28.99
CA ILE A 544 25.14 34.84 29.54
C ILE A 544 23.88 34.47 30.34
N GLY A 545 23.14 33.44 29.92
CA GLY A 545 21.99 32.91 30.66
C GLY A 545 22.37 32.42 32.05
N LYS A 546 23.43 31.60 32.16
CA LYS A 546 23.95 31.09 33.44
C LYS A 546 24.46 32.22 34.35
N LYS A 547 25.22 33.17 33.79
CA LYS A 547 25.75 34.32 34.56
C LYS A 547 24.64 35.22 35.09
N ARG A 548 23.57 35.46 34.31
CA ARG A 548 22.39 36.20 34.75
C ARG A 548 21.63 35.48 35.85
N ALA A 549 21.42 34.18 35.72
CA ALA A 549 20.77 33.37 36.77
C ALA A 549 21.56 33.40 38.08
N ALA A 550 22.89 33.50 38.01
CA ALA A 550 23.79 33.66 39.16
C ALA A 550 23.88 35.11 39.70
N GLY A 551 23.19 36.08 39.09
CA GLY A 551 23.20 37.48 39.52
C GLY A 551 24.52 38.22 39.24
N LEU A 552 25.34 37.75 38.30
CA LEU A 552 26.61 38.38 37.93
C LEU A 552 26.39 39.59 37.03
N ASN A 553 27.36 40.53 37.05
CA ASN A 553 27.40 41.63 36.09
C ASN A 553 27.78 41.10 34.70
N VAL A 554 26.93 41.35 33.70
CA VAL A 554 27.07 40.83 32.32
C VAL A 554 27.39 41.90 31.27
N ALA A 555 27.84 43.08 31.68
CA ALA A 555 28.13 44.19 30.75
C ALA A 555 29.20 43.82 29.70
N LEU A 556 30.19 43.01 30.07
CA LEU A 556 31.23 42.56 29.15
C LEU A 556 30.68 41.54 28.13
N GLU A 557 29.84 40.62 28.60
CA GLU A 557 29.21 39.60 27.77
C GLU A 557 28.23 40.23 26.77
N ILE A 558 27.55 41.33 27.14
CA ILE A 558 26.71 42.09 26.21
C ILE A 558 27.55 42.69 25.06
N GLU A 559 28.74 43.21 25.38
CA GLU A 559 29.68 43.71 24.37
C GLU A 559 30.23 42.57 23.48
N GLU A 560 30.52 41.40 24.06
CA GLU A 560 30.90 40.20 23.30
C GLU A 560 29.79 39.77 22.34
N GLY A 561 28.53 39.73 22.79
CA GLY A 561 27.38 39.43 21.96
C GLY A 561 27.20 40.42 20.81
N ALA A 562 27.35 41.71 21.08
CA ALA A 562 27.30 42.75 20.04
C ALA A 562 28.40 42.57 18.98
N ARG A 563 29.62 42.18 19.41
CA ARG A 563 30.71 41.87 18.48
C ARG A 563 30.46 40.61 17.67
N LEU A 564 29.85 39.57 18.25
CA LEU A 564 29.50 38.36 17.50
C LEU A 564 28.55 38.68 16.32
N VAL A 565 27.56 39.54 16.54
CA VAL A 565 26.64 40.00 15.48
C VAL A 565 27.37 40.86 14.45
N ALA A 566 28.23 41.78 14.89
CA ALA A 566 29.03 42.61 13.98
C ALA A 566 30.04 41.80 13.15
N ASP A 567 30.69 40.79 13.74
CA ASP A 567 31.61 39.91 13.06
C ASP A 567 30.90 39.02 12.04
N ALA A 568 29.67 38.59 12.34
CA ALA A 568 28.84 37.83 11.40
C ALA A 568 28.55 38.62 10.11
N LEU A 569 28.35 39.94 10.22
CA LEU A 569 28.18 40.86 9.09
C LEU A 569 29.48 41.04 8.26
N LEU A 570 30.65 40.91 8.87
CA LEU A 570 31.95 41.18 8.24
C LEU A 570 32.57 39.96 7.53
N ARG A 571 31.99 38.76 7.67
CA ARG A 571 32.50 37.55 7.01
C ARG A 571 32.20 37.57 5.50
N PRO A 572 33.20 37.41 4.62
CA PRO A 572 32.97 37.43 3.17
C PRO A 572 32.19 36.18 2.70
N ALA A 573 31.15 36.39 1.88
CA ALA A 573 30.48 35.33 1.14
C ALA A 573 31.47 34.68 0.16
N GLY A 574 31.97 33.49 0.49
CA GLY A 574 33.00 32.81 -0.28
C GLY A 574 32.48 32.25 -1.60
N ASN A 575 33.05 32.71 -2.73
CA ASN A 575 32.97 31.99 -4.00
C ASN A 575 33.72 30.66 -3.88
N GLY A 576 33.01 29.54 -3.99
CA GLY A 576 33.59 28.20 -3.92
C GLY A 576 34.61 27.94 -5.03
N LYS A 577 35.88 27.78 -4.65
CA LYS A 577 36.85 26.92 -5.33
C LYS A 577 37.80 26.32 -4.29
N ALA A 578 37.70 25.02 -4.09
CA ALA A 578 38.69 24.21 -3.39
C ALA A 578 40.05 24.33 -4.10
N GLY A 579 41.12 24.35 -3.31
CA GLY A 579 42.47 24.68 -3.74
C GLY A 579 43.00 23.75 -4.84
N ASN A 580 43.53 24.36 -5.90
CA ASN A 580 44.70 23.80 -6.58
C ASN A 580 45.63 24.95 -6.95
N GLY A 581 46.85 24.90 -6.41
CA GLY A 581 47.84 25.95 -6.57
C GLY A 581 48.33 26.06 -8.00
N LYS A 582 48.26 27.27 -8.56
CA LYS A 582 49.32 27.86 -9.39
C LYS A 582 49.08 29.35 -9.57
N ALA A 583 50.02 30.15 -9.07
CA ALA A 583 50.09 31.58 -9.32
C ALA A 583 50.22 31.84 -10.83
N GLY A 584 49.20 32.47 -11.40
CA GLY A 584 49.19 32.98 -12.77
C GLY A 584 48.90 34.48 -12.74
N ASN A 585 49.91 35.27 -13.07
CA ASN A 585 49.88 36.73 -13.12
C ASN A 585 49.00 37.20 -14.29
N GLY A 586 47.93 37.97 -14.06
CA GLY A 586 47.07 38.41 -15.16
C GLY A 586 45.90 39.35 -14.82
N ARG A 587 46.17 40.66 -14.94
CA ARG A 587 45.27 41.79 -15.28
C ARG A 587 43.97 42.03 -14.49
N LYS A 588 43.98 43.22 -13.87
CA LYS A 588 42.82 44.03 -13.44
C LYS A 588 41.77 44.18 -14.56
N SER A 589 40.54 43.74 -14.30
CA SER A 589 39.34 44.34 -14.89
C SER A 589 38.26 44.41 -13.82
N GLY A 590 37.80 45.63 -13.53
CA GLY A 590 36.82 45.90 -12.49
C GLY A 590 35.40 45.47 -12.89
N ARG A 591 34.68 44.97 -11.89
CA ARG A 591 33.26 45.26 -11.62
C ARG A 591 32.97 44.81 -10.18
N LYS A 592 32.95 45.76 -9.25
CA LYS A 592 32.41 45.59 -7.89
C LYS A 592 30.95 46.00 -7.98
N ASP A 593 30.06 45.02 -8.05
CA ASP A 593 28.68 45.13 -7.59
C ASP A 593 28.38 43.80 -6.89
N SER A 594 28.90 43.65 -5.68
CA SER A 594 28.44 42.62 -4.75
C SER A 594 27.09 43.08 -4.23
N GLN A 595 26.03 42.53 -4.81
CA GLN A 595 24.66 42.71 -4.36
C GLN A 595 24.58 42.24 -2.89
N LYS A 596 24.38 43.18 -1.94
CA LYS A 596 24.20 42.85 -0.51
C LYS A 596 23.02 41.88 -0.38
N THR A 597 23.20 40.79 0.35
CA THR A 597 22.11 39.83 0.58
C THR A 597 21.10 40.41 1.58
N ALA A 598 19.85 39.89 1.59
CA ALA A 598 18.83 40.32 2.55
C ALA A 598 19.29 40.14 4.01
N THR A 599 20.02 39.06 4.29
CA THR A 599 20.62 38.76 5.60
C THR A 599 21.66 39.81 6.02
N ASP A 600 22.52 40.26 5.09
CA ASP A 600 23.50 41.32 5.37
C ASP A 600 22.82 42.66 5.71
N SER A 601 21.70 42.96 5.05
CA SER A 601 20.91 44.15 5.34
C SER A 601 20.30 44.08 6.75
N GLU A 602 19.81 42.91 7.15
CA GLU A 602 19.18 42.69 8.45
C GLU A 602 20.20 42.77 9.59
N LEU A 603 21.35 42.10 9.46
CA LEU A 603 22.45 42.19 10.42
C LEU A 603 22.98 43.61 10.54
N SER A 604 23.08 44.35 9.43
CA SER A 604 23.46 45.77 9.46
C SER A 604 22.49 46.59 10.29
N ALA A 605 21.17 46.38 10.13
CA ALA A 605 20.17 47.08 10.93
C ALA A 605 20.26 46.74 12.42
N ILE A 606 20.48 45.45 12.76
CA ILE A 606 20.67 45.02 14.15
C ILE A 606 21.93 45.66 14.75
N VAL A 607 23.04 45.73 14.01
CA VAL A 607 24.28 46.38 14.47
C VAL A 607 24.07 47.88 14.70
N ASP A 608 23.35 48.56 13.81
CA ASP A 608 23.03 49.98 13.96
C ASP A 608 22.15 50.23 15.20
N GLU A 609 21.14 49.37 15.44
CA GLU A 609 20.28 49.42 16.62
C GLU A 609 21.06 49.15 17.93
N LEU A 610 21.97 48.16 17.92
CA LEU A 610 22.85 47.84 19.05
C LEU A 610 23.81 48.99 19.38
N THR A 611 24.24 49.74 18.37
CA THR A 611 25.11 50.91 18.52
C THR A 611 24.34 52.13 19.02
N ALA A 612 23.06 52.28 18.61
CA ALA A 612 22.19 53.36 19.02
C ALA A 612 21.56 53.17 20.41
N ALA A 613 21.56 51.94 20.94
CA ALA A 613 21.05 51.64 22.28
C ALA A 613 21.93 52.29 23.36
N GLY A 614 21.33 53.19 24.16
CA GLY A 614 22.03 54.01 25.15
C GLY A 614 22.33 53.33 26.49
N ASP A 615 21.87 52.09 26.68
CA ASP A 615 22.08 51.30 27.91
C ASP A 615 22.18 49.79 27.60
N ASP A 616 22.79 49.05 28.54
CA ASP A 616 23.07 47.62 28.40
C ASP A 616 21.81 46.74 28.45
N GLU A 617 20.75 47.18 29.14
CA GLU A 617 19.48 46.44 29.21
C GLU A 617 18.82 46.38 27.83
N ARG A 618 18.80 47.50 27.11
CA ARG A 618 18.24 47.55 25.76
C ARG A 618 19.08 46.76 24.76
N ARG A 619 20.42 46.82 24.87
CA ARG A 619 21.33 46.02 24.04
C ARG A 619 21.09 44.52 24.27
N LEU A 620 20.96 44.10 25.53
CA LEU A 620 20.67 42.72 25.88
C LEU A 620 19.32 42.25 25.33
N GLN A 621 18.26 43.06 25.43
CA GLN A 621 16.94 42.72 24.85
C GLN A 621 17.01 42.53 23.34
N LEU A 622 17.78 43.35 22.62
CA LEU A 622 17.98 43.22 21.17
C LEU A 622 18.74 41.94 20.84
N LEU A 623 19.82 41.64 21.57
CA LEU A 623 20.57 40.40 21.38
C LEU A 623 19.69 39.17 21.64
N LEU A 624 18.95 39.13 22.74
CA LEU A 624 18.08 38.00 23.08
C LEU A 624 16.80 37.89 22.22
N SER A 625 16.59 38.77 21.26
CA SER A 625 15.38 38.76 20.43
C SER A 625 15.37 37.61 19.41
N GLU A 626 14.17 37.12 19.08
CA GLU A 626 13.97 36.12 18.01
C GLU A 626 14.51 36.61 16.66
N ARG A 627 14.43 37.93 16.41
CA ARG A 627 14.97 38.59 15.21
C ARG A 627 16.48 38.40 15.08
N THR A 628 17.23 38.66 16.16
CA THR A 628 18.69 38.47 16.17
C THR A 628 19.06 37.00 16.07
N ALA A 629 18.35 36.12 16.78
CA ALA A 629 18.55 34.68 16.68
C ALA A 629 18.35 34.16 15.25
N ALA A 630 17.28 34.59 14.56
CA ALA A 630 17.01 34.23 13.17
C ALA A 630 18.09 34.75 12.20
N ALA A 631 18.55 35.99 12.40
CA ALA A 631 19.62 36.56 11.58
C ALA A 631 20.95 35.80 11.75
N MET A 632 21.32 35.46 12.99
CA MET A 632 22.52 34.66 13.27
C MET A 632 22.41 33.24 12.73
N GLN A 633 21.24 32.61 12.83
CA GLN A 633 20.98 31.30 12.24
C GLN A 633 21.08 31.33 10.71
N ALA A 634 20.59 32.38 10.06
CA ALA A 634 20.70 32.57 8.61
C ALA A 634 22.16 32.67 8.14
N VAL A 635 23.05 33.28 8.93
CA VAL A 635 24.50 33.28 8.63
C VAL A 635 25.06 31.87 8.61
N MET A 636 24.65 31.04 9.58
CA MET A 636 25.07 29.64 9.68
C MET A 636 24.48 28.75 8.58
N GLN A 637 23.55 29.23 7.74
CA GLN A 637 23.13 28.55 6.51
C GLN A 637 24.19 28.64 5.39
N THR A 638 25.23 29.45 5.56
CA THR A 638 26.34 29.57 4.61
C THR A 638 27.57 28.81 5.13
N PRO A 639 28.38 28.18 4.25
CA PRO A 639 29.62 27.51 4.67
C PRO A 639 30.60 28.44 5.41
N ALA A 640 30.65 29.73 5.04
CA ALA A 640 31.49 30.73 5.69
C ALA A 640 31.01 31.08 7.13
N GLY A 641 29.73 30.83 7.42
CA GLY A 641 29.10 31.03 8.72
C GLY A 641 29.27 29.88 9.71
N ARG A 642 29.95 28.78 9.34
CA ARG A 642 30.08 27.55 10.15
C ARG A 642 31.52 27.33 10.66
N PRO A 643 31.92 27.91 11.81
CA PRO A 643 33.23 27.67 12.40
C PRO A 643 33.49 26.19 12.68
N PHE A 644 34.68 25.70 12.34
CA PHE A 644 35.10 24.31 12.55
C PHE A 644 34.17 23.27 11.90
N ALA A 645 33.42 23.67 10.85
CA ALA A 645 32.55 22.76 10.11
C ALA A 645 33.30 21.47 9.74
N SER A 646 32.77 20.36 10.22
CA SER A 646 33.29 19.02 9.97
C SER A 646 32.16 18.20 9.36
N ARG A 647 32.48 17.44 8.31
CA ARG A 647 31.51 16.61 7.59
C ARG A 647 31.96 15.17 7.63
N HIS A 648 31.03 14.25 7.86
CA HIS A 648 31.31 12.83 7.74
C HIS A 648 31.73 12.49 6.29
N PRO A 649 32.88 11.82 6.09
CA PRO A 649 33.50 11.72 4.77
C PRO A 649 32.79 10.76 3.81
N VAL A 650 31.98 9.84 4.32
CA VAL A 650 31.22 8.88 3.51
C VAL A 650 29.80 9.41 3.29
N ALA A 651 29.39 9.49 2.02
CA ALA A 651 28.00 9.64 1.64
C ALA A 651 27.30 8.29 1.78
N MET A 652 26.38 8.19 2.74
CA MET A 652 25.64 6.97 3.07
C MET A 652 24.50 6.77 2.05
N PRO A 653 24.46 5.62 1.34
CA PRO A 653 23.41 5.36 0.37
C PRO A 653 22.13 4.83 1.02
N VAL A 654 20.98 5.27 0.51
CA VAL A 654 19.64 4.75 0.85
C VAL A 654 18.90 4.44 -0.44
N GLU A 655 18.42 3.21 -0.60
CA GLU A 655 17.60 2.83 -1.74
C GLU A 655 16.11 2.92 -1.37
N ALA A 656 15.38 3.75 -2.10
CA ALA A 656 13.94 3.89 -1.98
C ALA A 656 13.22 3.07 -3.07
N ASP A 657 12.50 2.02 -2.65
CA ASP A 657 11.66 1.19 -3.52
C ASP A 657 10.18 1.61 -3.47
N ARG A 658 9.34 1.05 -4.34
CA ARG A 658 7.87 1.11 -4.20
C ARG A 658 7.36 0.14 -3.13
N LEU A 659 6.13 0.32 -2.65
CA LEU A 659 5.56 -0.46 -1.55
C LEU A 659 5.59 -1.98 -1.79
N ALA A 660 5.35 -2.44 -3.02
CA ALA A 660 5.38 -3.87 -3.35
C ALA A 660 6.71 -4.57 -3.04
N ALA A 661 7.82 -3.83 -2.92
CA ALA A 661 9.09 -4.39 -2.48
C ALA A 661 9.07 -4.83 -1.00
N ARG A 662 8.11 -4.35 -0.20
CA ARG A 662 7.92 -4.63 1.23
C ARG A 662 6.60 -5.34 1.55
N PHE A 663 5.53 -5.03 0.82
CA PHE A 663 4.19 -5.55 1.06
C PHE A 663 3.55 -6.04 -0.24
N ALA A 664 3.38 -7.35 -0.34
CA ALA A 664 2.69 -8.00 -1.45
C ALA A 664 2.32 -9.43 -1.08
N SER A 665 1.24 -9.92 -1.65
CA SER A 665 0.84 -11.33 -1.62
C SER A 665 1.05 -11.95 -3.01
N TRP A 666 1.87 -13.00 -3.10
CA TRP A 666 2.26 -13.63 -4.36
C TRP A 666 1.57 -14.98 -4.58
N TYR A 667 1.05 -15.22 -5.79
CA TYR A 667 0.50 -16.50 -6.22
C TYR A 667 1.30 -17.03 -7.41
N GLU A 668 1.93 -18.19 -7.26
CA GLU A 668 2.65 -18.88 -8.33
C GLU A 668 1.74 -19.90 -9.00
N LEU A 669 1.63 -19.85 -10.33
CA LEU A 669 0.95 -20.88 -11.13
C LEU A 669 1.70 -21.21 -12.42
N PHE A 670 1.40 -22.37 -12.99
CA PHE A 670 1.91 -22.77 -14.30
C PHE A 670 0.86 -22.44 -15.38
N PRO A 671 1.14 -21.51 -16.31
CA PRO A 671 0.19 -21.16 -17.38
C PRO A 671 -0.31 -22.36 -18.18
N ARG A 672 0.60 -23.32 -18.46
CA ARG A 672 0.30 -24.54 -19.20
C ARG A 672 -0.76 -25.45 -18.56
N SER A 673 -1.06 -25.30 -17.28
CA SER A 673 -2.05 -26.12 -16.59
C SER A 673 -3.43 -25.46 -16.46
N GLN A 674 -3.60 -24.24 -16.97
CA GLN A 674 -4.85 -23.48 -16.76
C GLN A 674 -5.95 -23.82 -17.78
N SER A 675 -5.73 -24.79 -18.66
CA SER A 675 -6.68 -25.22 -19.70
C SER A 675 -7.94 -25.91 -19.17
N ASN A 676 -7.93 -26.35 -17.90
CA ASN A 676 -8.88 -27.28 -17.29
C ASN A 676 -9.00 -28.65 -18.00
N ASP A 677 -8.05 -28.99 -18.88
CA ASP A 677 -8.01 -30.27 -19.60
C ASP A 677 -6.59 -30.86 -19.51
N ALA A 678 -6.48 -32.06 -18.95
CA ALA A 678 -5.21 -32.72 -18.70
C ALA A 678 -4.48 -33.15 -19.99
N GLN A 679 -5.17 -33.11 -21.14
CA GLN A 679 -4.62 -33.43 -22.46
C GLN A 679 -4.36 -32.18 -23.31
N ARG A 680 -4.74 -30.98 -22.85
CA ARG A 680 -4.55 -29.72 -23.57
C ARG A 680 -3.61 -28.81 -22.80
N HIS A 681 -2.56 -28.35 -23.47
CA HIS A 681 -1.70 -27.29 -22.94
C HIS A 681 -2.51 -25.98 -22.79
N GLY A 682 -2.36 -25.31 -21.65
CA GLY A 682 -2.97 -24.00 -21.39
C GLY A 682 -2.31 -22.87 -22.18
N THR A 683 -3.07 -21.82 -22.44
CA THR A 683 -2.67 -20.60 -23.15
C THR A 683 -2.70 -19.39 -22.21
N PHE A 684 -2.21 -18.23 -22.67
CA PHE A 684 -2.38 -16.99 -21.90
C PHE A 684 -3.86 -16.61 -21.70
N ASP A 685 -4.74 -16.88 -22.66
CA ASP A 685 -6.18 -16.63 -22.50
C ASP A 685 -6.81 -17.52 -21.41
N ASP A 686 -6.33 -18.76 -21.26
CA ASP A 686 -6.74 -19.63 -20.15
C ASP A 686 -6.30 -19.06 -18.78
N VAL A 687 -5.16 -18.38 -18.71
CA VAL A 687 -4.72 -17.67 -17.50
C VAL A 687 -5.61 -16.46 -17.22
N ILE A 688 -5.99 -15.70 -18.26
CA ILE A 688 -6.90 -14.54 -18.12
C ILE A 688 -8.20 -14.95 -17.41
N ALA A 689 -8.76 -16.11 -17.76
CA ALA A 689 -9.96 -16.64 -17.11
C ALA A 689 -9.78 -16.94 -15.60
N ARG A 690 -8.55 -17.15 -15.13
CA ARG A 690 -8.23 -17.44 -13.72
C ARG A 690 -7.99 -16.19 -12.88
N LEU A 691 -7.65 -15.05 -13.49
CA LEU A 691 -7.30 -13.81 -12.78
C LEU A 691 -8.34 -13.35 -11.75
N PRO A 692 -9.67 -13.35 -12.04
CA PRO A 692 -10.66 -12.87 -11.07
C PRO A 692 -10.66 -13.68 -9.77
N ALA A 693 -10.44 -15.00 -9.87
CA ALA A 693 -10.42 -15.87 -8.69
C ALA A 693 -9.14 -15.69 -7.86
N ILE A 694 -8.00 -15.46 -8.50
CA ILE A 694 -6.73 -15.14 -7.82
C ILE A 694 -6.87 -13.79 -7.11
N ARG A 695 -7.45 -12.80 -7.77
CA ARG A 695 -7.70 -11.49 -7.16
C ARG A 695 -8.68 -11.58 -5.99
N ALA A 696 -9.73 -12.39 -6.08
CA ALA A 696 -10.67 -12.64 -4.99
C ALA A 696 -10.03 -13.29 -3.75
N MET A 697 -8.90 -13.98 -3.92
CA MET A 697 -8.06 -14.45 -2.80
C MET A 697 -7.19 -13.35 -2.17
N GLY A 698 -7.18 -12.13 -2.72
CA GLY A 698 -6.42 -11.00 -2.20
C GLY A 698 -4.92 -11.04 -2.57
N PHE A 699 -4.55 -11.69 -3.67
CA PHE A 699 -3.20 -11.61 -4.21
C PHE A 699 -2.98 -10.32 -5.01
N ASP A 700 -1.73 -9.84 -5.01
CA ASP A 700 -1.28 -8.65 -5.73
C ASP A 700 -0.32 -8.99 -6.87
N VAL A 701 0.39 -10.13 -6.78
CA VAL A 701 1.38 -10.56 -7.77
C VAL A 701 1.08 -11.98 -8.25
N LEU A 702 1.05 -12.15 -9.57
CA LEU A 702 0.96 -13.44 -10.24
C LEU A 702 2.34 -13.81 -10.81
N TYR A 703 2.94 -14.86 -10.25
CA TYR A 703 4.28 -15.32 -10.60
C TYR A 703 4.23 -16.53 -11.54
N PHE A 704 4.95 -16.47 -12.66
CA PHE A 704 5.12 -17.58 -13.59
C PHE A 704 6.53 -18.18 -13.54
N PRO A 705 6.64 -19.52 -13.54
CA PRO A 705 7.84 -20.21 -14.02
C PRO A 705 8.20 -19.75 -15.44
N PRO A 706 9.39 -20.13 -15.97
CA PRO A 706 9.80 -19.71 -17.31
C PRO A 706 8.73 -20.00 -18.38
N ILE A 707 8.40 -18.99 -19.19
CA ILE A 707 7.37 -19.05 -20.25
C ILE A 707 7.97 -19.24 -21.66
N HIS A 708 9.24 -19.65 -21.70
CA HIS A 708 10.04 -19.76 -22.93
C HIS A 708 9.92 -21.15 -23.57
N PRO A 709 10.34 -21.31 -24.84
CA PRO A 709 10.44 -22.63 -25.46
C PRO A 709 11.28 -23.61 -24.63
N ILE A 710 10.87 -24.88 -24.59
CA ILE A 710 11.49 -25.92 -23.75
C ILE A 710 12.26 -26.92 -24.62
N GLY A 711 13.50 -27.21 -24.24
CA GLY A 711 14.38 -28.16 -24.92
C GLY A 711 13.76 -29.56 -25.08
N ARG A 712 14.14 -30.26 -26.16
CA ARG A 712 13.74 -31.64 -26.48
C ARG A 712 14.86 -32.63 -26.12
N THR A 713 16.11 -32.23 -26.24
CA THR A 713 17.29 -33.03 -25.90
C THR A 713 17.39 -33.21 -24.39
N HIS A 714 17.49 -34.47 -23.94
CA HIS A 714 17.51 -34.86 -22.51
C HIS A 714 16.31 -34.36 -21.69
N ARG A 715 15.18 -34.03 -22.36
CA ARG A 715 13.96 -33.58 -21.69
C ARG A 715 13.54 -34.56 -20.60
N LYS A 716 13.25 -34.03 -19.42
CA LYS A 716 12.73 -34.80 -18.30
C LYS A 716 11.26 -35.15 -18.50
N GLY A 717 10.90 -36.41 -18.24
CA GLY A 717 9.52 -36.89 -18.22
C GLY A 717 8.86 -36.75 -16.85
N ARG A 718 7.62 -37.23 -16.75
CA ARG A 718 6.82 -37.24 -15.51
C ARG A 718 7.62 -37.72 -14.30
N ASN A 719 7.34 -37.15 -13.12
CA ASN A 719 8.03 -37.47 -11.87
C ASN A 719 9.57 -37.40 -11.96
N ASN A 720 10.11 -36.40 -12.67
CA ASN A 720 11.55 -36.18 -12.82
C ASN A 720 12.27 -37.37 -13.49
N SER A 721 11.57 -38.12 -14.35
CA SER A 721 12.16 -39.22 -15.13
C SER A 721 13.23 -38.70 -16.08
N LEU A 722 14.36 -39.41 -16.19
CA LEU A 722 15.42 -39.12 -17.17
C LEU A 722 15.02 -39.38 -18.62
N ARG A 723 13.84 -40.00 -18.84
CA ARG A 723 13.28 -40.27 -20.16
C ARG A 723 11.89 -39.66 -20.26
N SER A 724 11.70 -38.76 -21.22
CA SER A 724 10.40 -38.22 -21.60
C SER A 724 9.67 -39.12 -22.60
N GLU A 725 8.36 -39.25 -22.47
CA GLU A 725 7.48 -39.87 -23.45
C GLU A 725 6.96 -38.84 -24.47
N PRO A 726 6.47 -39.25 -25.66
CA PRO A 726 5.80 -38.34 -26.58
C PRO A 726 4.61 -37.65 -25.89
N GLY A 727 4.60 -36.31 -25.90
CA GLY A 727 3.58 -35.49 -25.23
C GLY A 727 3.97 -35.01 -23.83
N ASP A 728 5.08 -35.48 -23.25
CA ASP A 728 5.58 -34.91 -22.00
C ASP A 728 6.02 -33.45 -22.21
N PRO A 729 5.50 -32.49 -21.42
CA PRO A 729 5.78 -31.08 -21.63
C PRO A 729 7.19 -30.68 -21.16
N GLY A 730 7.85 -31.52 -20.34
CA GLY A 730 9.19 -31.24 -19.82
C GLY A 730 9.23 -30.18 -18.73
N SER A 731 10.44 -29.87 -18.27
CA SER A 731 10.70 -28.82 -17.28
C SER A 731 10.72 -27.43 -17.94
N PRO A 732 9.93 -26.44 -17.47
CA PRO A 732 10.03 -25.06 -17.96
C PRO A 732 11.42 -24.45 -17.80
N TYR A 733 12.17 -24.91 -16.81
CA TYR A 733 13.54 -24.45 -16.54
C TYR A 733 14.58 -24.96 -17.55
N ALA A 734 14.21 -25.88 -18.45
CA ALA A 734 15.04 -26.31 -19.58
C ALA A 734 14.86 -25.37 -20.77
N ILE A 735 15.20 -24.10 -20.56
CA ILE A 735 14.93 -22.98 -21.48
C ILE A 735 15.73 -23.14 -22.77
N GLY A 736 15.06 -22.99 -23.90
CA GLY A 736 15.66 -22.93 -25.22
C GLY A 736 15.31 -24.12 -26.10
N SER A 737 14.93 -23.84 -27.33
CA SER A 737 14.80 -24.81 -28.40
C SER A 737 15.00 -24.12 -29.75
N ALA A 738 14.75 -24.82 -30.86
CA ALA A 738 14.85 -24.22 -32.19
C ALA A 738 13.89 -23.02 -32.38
N GLU A 739 12.82 -22.96 -31.60
CA GLU A 739 11.79 -21.93 -31.62
C GLU A 739 12.18 -20.63 -30.87
N GLY A 740 13.26 -20.64 -30.07
CA GLY A 740 13.75 -19.44 -29.38
C GLY A 740 14.41 -19.69 -28.01
N GLY A 741 14.87 -18.62 -27.36
CA GLY A 741 15.56 -18.63 -26.07
C GLY A 741 14.82 -17.82 -24.98
N HIS A 742 15.58 -17.16 -24.11
CA HIS A 742 15.05 -16.35 -22.98
C HIS A 742 14.20 -15.13 -23.38
N ASP A 743 14.25 -14.69 -24.64
CA ASP A 743 13.49 -13.57 -25.19
C ASP A 743 12.33 -14.04 -26.11
N ALA A 744 12.01 -15.33 -26.08
CA ALA A 744 10.92 -15.93 -26.84
C ALA A 744 9.82 -16.48 -25.92
N LEU A 745 8.60 -16.59 -26.47
CA LEU A 745 7.46 -17.24 -25.83
C LEU A 745 7.35 -18.69 -26.29
N HIS A 746 6.95 -19.58 -25.39
CA HIS A 746 6.64 -20.96 -25.74
C HIS A 746 5.46 -20.98 -26.74
N PRO A 747 5.57 -21.64 -27.91
CA PRO A 747 4.56 -21.56 -28.97
C PRO A 747 3.14 -21.98 -28.54
N GLU A 748 3.03 -22.96 -27.63
CA GLU A 748 1.72 -23.41 -27.11
C GLU A 748 1.08 -22.46 -26.08
N LEU A 749 1.83 -21.51 -25.52
CA LEU A 749 1.26 -20.49 -24.61
C LEU A 749 0.58 -19.36 -25.39
N GLY A 750 1.13 -19.02 -26.56
CA GLY A 750 0.63 -17.96 -27.43
C GLY A 750 1.74 -17.11 -28.04
N THR A 751 1.34 -15.96 -28.54
CA THR A 751 2.15 -14.92 -29.18
C THR A 751 2.36 -13.73 -28.23
N PHE A 752 3.19 -12.76 -28.66
CA PHE A 752 3.35 -11.51 -27.91
C PHE A 752 2.06 -10.67 -27.84
N GLU A 753 1.15 -10.81 -28.81
CA GLU A 753 -0.17 -10.18 -28.74
C GLU A 753 -1.01 -10.80 -27.62
N ASP A 754 -0.99 -12.14 -27.50
CA ASP A 754 -1.68 -12.85 -26.43
C ASP A 754 -1.10 -12.50 -25.05
N PHE A 755 0.23 -12.35 -24.98
CA PHE A 755 0.91 -11.89 -23.77
C PHE A 755 0.56 -10.45 -23.40
N SER A 756 0.45 -9.54 -24.37
CA SER A 756 -0.01 -8.15 -24.13
C SER A 756 -1.43 -8.14 -23.55
N ARG A 757 -2.35 -8.96 -24.10
CA ARG A 757 -3.71 -9.08 -23.54
C ARG A 757 -3.70 -9.57 -22.09
N LEU A 758 -2.80 -10.49 -21.75
CA LEU A 758 -2.63 -10.96 -20.38
C LEU A 758 -2.11 -9.86 -19.45
N ILE A 759 -1.15 -9.05 -19.88
CA ILE A 759 -0.64 -7.89 -19.12
C ILE A 759 -1.79 -6.91 -18.83
N ASP A 760 -2.57 -6.55 -19.84
CA ASP A 760 -3.69 -5.62 -19.70
C ASP A 760 -4.78 -6.19 -18.79
N ALA A 761 -5.12 -7.48 -18.95
CA ALA A 761 -6.11 -8.14 -18.11
C ALA A 761 -5.64 -8.28 -16.65
N ALA A 762 -4.35 -8.56 -16.41
CA ALA A 762 -3.78 -8.61 -15.07
C ALA A 762 -3.85 -7.23 -14.39
N ALA A 763 -3.43 -6.17 -15.10
CA ALA A 763 -3.52 -4.81 -14.61
C ALA A 763 -4.97 -4.39 -14.29
N ALA A 764 -5.94 -4.72 -15.16
CA ALA A 764 -7.36 -4.47 -14.94
C ALA A 764 -7.92 -5.22 -13.70
N ASN A 765 -7.33 -6.37 -13.34
CA ASN A 765 -7.65 -7.11 -12.12
C ASN A 765 -6.84 -6.63 -10.89
N GLY A 766 -5.93 -5.66 -11.03
CA GLY A 766 -5.05 -5.22 -9.95
C GLY A 766 -3.97 -6.23 -9.58
N LEU A 767 -3.49 -7.00 -10.55
CA LEU A 767 -2.40 -7.97 -10.43
C LEU A 767 -1.21 -7.52 -11.25
N GLU A 768 -0.01 -7.59 -10.65
CA GLU A 768 1.25 -7.47 -11.39
C GLU A 768 1.77 -8.85 -11.77
N LEU A 769 2.38 -8.97 -12.95
CA LEU A 769 3.05 -10.21 -13.35
C LEU A 769 4.51 -10.21 -12.88
N ALA A 770 4.94 -11.34 -12.32
CA ALA A 770 6.34 -11.63 -12.03
C ALA A 770 6.81 -12.79 -12.90
N LEU A 771 8.01 -12.65 -13.49
CA LEU A 771 8.58 -13.67 -14.36
C LEU A 771 9.82 -14.29 -13.73
N ASP A 772 9.96 -15.61 -13.87
CA ASP A 772 11.19 -16.32 -13.52
C ASP A 772 12.34 -15.92 -14.45
N PHE A 773 13.49 -15.60 -13.87
CA PHE A 773 14.73 -15.37 -14.60
C PHE A 773 15.77 -16.43 -14.20
N ALA A 774 15.82 -17.52 -14.97
CA ALA A 774 16.77 -18.61 -14.80
C ALA A 774 17.92 -18.53 -15.81
N ILE A 775 19.12 -18.21 -15.32
CA ILE A 775 20.33 -18.17 -16.14
C ILE A 775 20.90 -19.59 -16.31
N GLN A 776 20.39 -20.27 -17.33
CA GLN A 776 20.78 -21.60 -17.80
C GLN A 776 20.14 -21.86 -19.16
N CYS A 777 20.65 -22.85 -19.89
CA CYS A 777 20.19 -23.19 -21.23
C CYS A 777 19.94 -24.70 -21.34
N SER A 778 18.92 -25.12 -22.08
CA SER A 778 18.84 -26.49 -22.56
C SER A 778 19.95 -26.75 -23.61
N PRO A 779 20.27 -28.02 -23.92
CA PRO A 779 21.19 -28.35 -25.01
C PRO A 779 20.74 -27.86 -26.39
N ASP A 780 19.47 -27.49 -26.56
CA ASP A 780 18.89 -27.03 -27.81
C ASP A 780 18.78 -25.49 -27.90
N HIS A 781 19.24 -24.77 -26.86
CA HIS A 781 19.15 -23.31 -26.82
C HIS A 781 19.99 -22.67 -27.96
N PRO A 782 19.47 -21.66 -28.68
CA PRO A 782 20.17 -21.03 -29.81
C PRO A 782 21.59 -20.53 -29.48
N TRP A 783 21.80 -20.00 -28.27
CA TRP A 783 23.13 -19.58 -27.80
C TRP A 783 24.21 -20.67 -27.87
N LEU A 784 23.89 -21.97 -27.76
CA LEU A 784 24.91 -23.01 -27.91
C LEU A 784 25.45 -23.13 -29.35
N ARG A 785 24.62 -22.80 -30.33
CA ARG A 785 25.01 -22.74 -31.75
C ARG A 785 25.66 -21.39 -32.07
N ASP A 786 25.05 -20.30 -31.61
CA ASP A 786 25.37 -18.94 -32.03
C ASP A 786 26.53 -18.33 -31.21
N HIS A 787 26.67 -18.76 -29.95
CA HIS A 787 27.66 -18.29 -28.98
C HIS A 787 28.29 -19.44 -28.16
N PRO A 788 28.93 -20.43 -28.80
CA PRO A 788 29.58 -21.54 -28.09
C PRO A 788 30.65 -21.05 -27.10
N GLU A 789 31.25 -19.89 -27.34
CA GLU A 789 32.23 -19.24 -26.45
C GLU A 789 31.65 -18.81 -25.09
N TRP A 790 30.33 -18.78 -24.92
CA TRP A 790 29.68 -18.51 -23.62
C TRP A 790 29.61 -19.73 -22.72
N PHE A 791 30.11 -20.89 -23.15
CA PHE A 791 29.98 -22.15 -22.42
C PHE A 791 31.34 -22.82 -22.20
N ALA A 792 31.48 -23.47 -21.04
CA ALA A 792 32.69 -24.23 -20.72
C ALA A 792 32.62 -25.65 -21.30
N HIS A 793 33.31 -25.88 -22.42
CA HIS A 793 33.44 -27.20 -23.02
C HIS A 793 34.51 -28.05 -22.32
N ARG A 794 34.23 -29.35 -22.15
CA ARG A 794 35.22 -30.33 -21.72
C ARG A 794 36.25 -30.58 -22.85
N PRO A 795 37.41 -31.20 -22.54
CA PRO A 795 38.42 -31.51 -23.56
C PRO A 795 37.95 -32.39 -24.72
N ASP A 796 36.88 -33.17 -24.53
CA ASP A 796 36.24 -34.00 -25.55
C ASP A 796 35.14 -33.26 -26.35
N GLY A 797 34.95 -31.95 -26.09
CA GLY A 797 33.94 -31.11 -26.72
C GLY A 797 32.56 -31.14 -26.04
N SER A 798 32.31 -32.08 -25.12
CA SER A 798 31.03 -32.19 -24.42
C SER A 798 30.83 -31.12 -23.35
N LEU A 799 29.58 -30.83 -22.99
CA LEU A 799 29.24 -29.87 -21.94
C LEU A 799 29.00 -30.56 -20.60
N ARG A 800 29.27 -29.85 -19.50
CA ARG A 800 28.82 -30.27 -18.18
C ARG A 800 27.37 -29.83 -18.01
N TYR A 801 26.49 -30.79 -17.74
CA TYR A 801 25.14 -30.49 -17.28
C TYR A 801 25.18 -29.80 -15.91
N ALA A 802 24.15 -29.02 -15.56
CA ALA A 802 24.13 -28.28 -14.31
C ALA A 802 23.87 -29.20 -13.11
N GLU A 803 24.46 -28.87 -11.95
CA GLU A 803 24.25 -29.59 -10.69
C GLU A 803 24.11 -28.59 -9.54
N ASN A 804 23.19 -28.88 -8.61
CA ASN A 804 23.14 -28.26 -7.28
C ASN A 804 23.12 -29.40 -6.26
N PRO A 805 24.29 -29.94 -5.87
CA PRO A 805 24.39 -31.21 -5.16
C PRO A 805 23.46 -31.31 -3.94
N PRO A 806 22.65 -32.37 -3.80
CA PRO A 806 22.68 -33.62 -4.59
C PRO A 806 21.82 -33.60 -5.88
N LYS A 807 21.15 -32.50 -6.23
CA LYS A 807 20.29 -32.40 -7.42
C LYS A 807 21.13 -32.35 -8.71
N LYS A 808 20.73 -33.14 -9.71
CA LYS A 808 21.30 -33.16 -11.06
C LYS A 808 20.26 -32.71 -12.08
N TYR A 809 20.70 -31.91 -13.04
CA TYR A 809 19.86 -31.34 -14.08
C TYR A 809 20.44 -31.66 -15.46
N GLU A 810 20.21 -32.88 -15.91
CA GLU A 810 20.70 -33.42 -17.19
C GLU A 810 20.12 -32.71 -18.42
N ASP A 811 19.02 -32.00 -18.24
CA ASP A 811 18.27 -31.23 -19.23
C ASP A 811 18.80 -29.80 -19.44
N ILE A 812 19.81 -29.36 -18.69
CA ILE A 812 20.37 -28.00 -18.77
C ILE A 812 21.89 -27.95 -18.64
N VAL A 813 22.47 -26.88 -19.18
CA VAL A 813 23.87 -26.48 -19.09
C VAL A 813 23.99 -25.05 -18.57
N ASN A 814 25.13 -24.75 -17.93
CA ASN A 814 25.43 -23.42 -17.41
C ASN A 814 26.34 -22.62 -18.35
N VAL A 815 26.12 -21.32 -18.39
CA VAL A 815 27.02 -20.35 -19.04
C VAL A 815 28.30 -20.12 -18.22
N ASP A 816 29.38 -19.73 -18.88
CA ASP A 816 30.64 -19.32 -18.27
C ASP A 816 30.71 -17.78 -18.15
N PHE A 817 30.39 -17.28 -16.95
CA PHE A 817 30.42 -15.85 -16.65
C PHE A 817 31.79 -15.18 -16.83
N TYR A 818 32.87 -15.95 -16.84
CA TYR A 818 34.24 -15.44 -17.00
C TYR A 818 34.90 -15.97 -18.27
N ALA A 819 34.08 -16.33 -19.27
CA ALA A 819 34.58 -16.60 -20.62
C ALA A 819 35.53 -15.49 -21.08
N ALA A 820 36.62 -15.88 -21.75
CA ALA A 820 37.69 -14.97 -22.11
C ALA A 820 37.16 -13.76 -22.90
N ALA A 821 37.66 -12.56 -22.57
CA ALA A 821 37.21 -11.33 -23.20
C ALA A 821 37.38 -11.41 -24.74
N PRO A 822 36.39 -10.93 -25.53
CA PRO A 822 35.22 -10.14 -25.12
C PRO A 822 33.97 -10.96 -24.72
N ALA A 823 34.01 -12.30 -24.80
CA ALA A 823 32.83 -13.16 -24.67
C ALA A 823 32.08 -12.99 -23.34
N GLY A 824 32.80 -12.97 -22.21
CA GLY A 824 32.18 -12.80 -20.89
C GLY A 824 31.44 -11.48 -20.74
N ALA A 825 31.96 -10.38 -21.30
CA ALA A 825 31.29 -9.07 -21.26
C ALA A 825 30.02 -9.08 -22.13
N ALA A 826 30.08 -9.69 -23.31
CA ALA A 826 28.92 -9.84 -24.19
C ALA A 826 27.82 -10.69 -23.55
N LEU A 827 28.18 -11.77 -22.85
CA LEU A 827 27.25 -12.59 -22.09
C LEU A 827 26.55 -11.79 -20.98
N TRP A 828 27.30 -11.01 -20.19
CA TRP A 828 26.71 -10.19 -19.13
C TRP A 828 25.73 -9.16 -19.69
N GLN A 829 26.07 -8.54 -20.82
CA GLN A 829 25.19 -7.61 -21.53
C GLN A 829 23.94 -8.31 -22.05
N ALA A 830 24.07 -9.47 -22.70
CA ALA A 830 22.94 -10.25 -23.20
C ALA A 830 21.96 -10.65 -22.08
N LEU A 831 22.47 -11.10 -20.94
CA LEU A 831 21.63 -11.44 -19.78
C LEU A 831 20.89 -10.22 -19.21
N ARG A 832 21.55 -9.06 -19.16
CA ARG A 832 20.91 -7.79 -18.79
C ARG A 832 19.86 -7.38 -19.82
N ASP A 833 20.16 -7.53 -21.11
CA ASP A 833 19.24 -7.16 -22.20
C ASP A 833 17.98 -8.05 -22.24
N VAL A 834 18.07 -9.31 -21.81
CA VAL A 834 16.87 -10.17 -21.59
C VAL A 834 15.95 -9.56 -20.52
N VAL A 835 16.50 -9.12 -19.39
CA VAL A 835 15.71 -8.48 -18.33
C VAL A 835 15.07 -7.18 -18.83
N MET A 836 15.84 -6.36 -19.55
CA MET A 836 15.34 -5.13 -20.18
C MET A 836 14.24 -5.42 -21.19
N PHE A 837 14.40 -6.46 -22.02
CA PHE A 837 13.40 -6.86 -23.01
C PHE A 837 12.05 -7.15 -22.36
N TRP A 838 12.01 -7.95 -21.29
CA TRP A 838 10.77 -8.24 -20.57
C TRP A 838 10.24 -7.03 -19.81
N ALA A 839 11.13 -6.16 -19.33
CA ALA A 839 10.71 -4.87 -18.77
C ALA A 839 10.01 -4.01 -19.83
N ASP A 840 10.54 -3.91 -21.04
CA ASP A 840 9.88 -3.17 -22.12
C ASP A 840 8.52 -3.79 -22.53
N HIS A 841 8.28 -5.07 -22.21
CA HIS A 841 7.00 -5.78 -22.38
C HIS A 841 6.11 -5.78 -21.11
N GLY A 842 6.35 -4.87 -20.17
CA GLY A 842 5.46 -4.63 -19.02
C GLY A 842 5.78 -5.44 -17.75
N ILE A 843 6.77 -6.33 -17.75
CA ILE A 843 7.19 -7.03 -16.53
C ILE A 843 8.00 -6.08 -15.65
N ARG A 844 7.66 -5.98 -14.36
CA ARG A 844 8.41 -5.16 -13.37
C ARG A 844 8.98 -5.97 -12.23
N ILE A 845 8.69 -7.27 -12.18
CA ILE A 845 9.08 -8.14 -11.08
C ILE A 845 9.77 -9.38 -11.65
N PHE A 846 10.99 -9.65 -11.19
CA PHE A 846 11.78 -10.79 -11.61
C PHE A 846 12.10 -11.68 -10.40
N ARG A 847 11.59 -12.92 -10.41
CA ARG A 847 12.03 -13.96 -9.48
C ARG A 847 13.29 -14.58 -10.07
N VAL A 848 14.43 -14.33 -9.46
CA VAL A 848 15.71 -14.80 -9.99
C VAL A 848 16.02 -16.18 -9.41
N ASP A 849 16.22 -17.15 -10.30
CA ASP A 849 16.50 -18.54 -9.93
C ASP A 849 17.96 -18.72 -9.48
N ASN A 850 18.13 -19.31 -8.29
CA ASN A 850 19.43 -19.69 -7.73
C ASN A 850 20.55 -18.64 -7.90
N PRO A 851 20.36 -17.34 -7.57
CA PRO A 851 21.35 -16.30 -7.81
C PRO A 851 22.67 -16.53 -7.08
N HIS A 852 22.66 -17.29 -6.00
CA HIS A 852 23.85 -17.68 -5.24
C HIS A 852 24.84 -18.58 -6.00
N THR A 853 24.45 -19.11 -7.16
CA THR A 853 25.32 -19.90 -8.06
C THR A 853 25.99 -19.03 -9.13
N LYS A 854 25.65 -17.74 -9.22
CA LYS A 854 26.16 -16.79 -10.21
C LYS A 854 27.06 -15.73 -9.52
N PRO A 855 27.97 -15.06 -10.23
CA PRO A 855 28.93 -14.14 -9.60
C PRO A 855 28.28 -12.94 -8.92
N LEU A 856 28.77 -12.59 -7.73
CA LEU A 856 28.31 -11.42 -6.99
C LEU A 856 28.49 -10.08 -7.75
N PRO A 857 29.64 -9.81 -8.41
CA PRO A 857 29.81 -8.55 -9.15
C PRO A 857 28.85 -8.42 -10.33
N PHE A 858 28.45 -9.53 -10.95
CA PHE A 858 27.45 -9.54 -12.02
C PHE A 858 26.10 -9.04 -11.50
N TRP A 859 25.63 -9.54 -10.36
CA TRP A 859 24.36 -9.09 -9.78
C TRP A 859 24.40 -7.63 -9.34
N GLU A 860 25.49 -7.20 -8.70
CA GLU A 860 25.69 -5.80 -8.29
C GLU A 860 25.61 -4.86 -9.49
N TRP A 861 26.28 -5.20 -10.59
CA TRP A 861 26.25 -4.42 -11.83
C TRP A 861 24.88 -4.48 -12.53
N MET A 862 24.34 -5.67 -12.78
CA MET A 862 23.12 -5.86 -13.57
C MET A 862 21.91 -5.20 -12.90
N ILE A 863 21.75 -5.37 -11.59
CA ILE A 863 20.62 -4.78 -10.85
C ILE A 863 20.74 -3.25 -10.84
N ALA A 864 21.94 -2.71 -10.60
CA ALA A 864 22.15 -1.26 -10.65
C ALA A 864 21.85 -0.69 -12.04
N ASP A 865 22.27 -1.40 -13.09
CA ASP A 865 22.09 -0.99 -14.48
C ASP A 865 20.62 -1.06 -14.94
N VAL A 866 19.87 -2.11 -14.56
CA VAL A 866 18.43 -2.20 -14.84
C VAL A 866 17.66 -1.13 -14.06
N ARG A 867 17.94 -0.94 -12.76
CA ARG A 867 17.25 0.06 -11.93
C ARG A 867 17.59 1.50 -12.30
N ALA A 868 18.73 1.74 -12.95
CA ALA A 868 19.03 3.04 -13.55
C ALA A 868 18.14 3.34 -14.78
N ARG A 869 17.37 2.38 -15.31
CA ARG A 869 16.45 2.59 -16.44
C ARG A 869 15.00 2.35 -16.05
N HIS A 870 14.75 1.34 -15.22
CA HIS A 870 13.45 0.98 -14.65
C HIS A 870 13.56 0.92 -13.10
N PRO A 871 13.57 2.07 -12.41
CA PRO A 871 13.81 2.15 -10.97
C PRO A 871 12.69 1.50 -10.12
N ASP A 872 11.54 1.19 -10.73
CA ASP A 872 10.40 0.47 -10.17
C ASP A 872 10.54 -1.06 -10.19
N THR A 873 11.62 -1.58 -10.79
CA THR A 873 11.85 -3.04 -10.87
C THR A 873 12.17 -3.68 -9.51
N ILE A 874 11.60 -4.87 -9.29
CA ILE A 874 11.79 -5.68 -8.09
C ILE A 874 12.49 -6.98 -8.48
N PHE A 875 13.56 -7.31 -7.75
CA PHE A 875 14.26 -8.59 -7.87
C PHE A 875 14.08 -9.40 -6.59
N LEU A 876 13.50 -10.60 -6.72
CA LEU A 876 13.38 -11.58 -5.65
C LEU A 876 14.50 -12.63 -5.78
N ALA A 877 15.36 -12.73 -4.77
CA ALA A 877 16.42 -13.74 -4.74
C ALA A 877 15.91 -15.09 -4.22
N GLU A 878 15.85 -16.12 -5.08
CA GLU A 878 15.65 -17.50 -4.64
C GLU A 878 16.97 -18.13 -4.17
N ALA A 879 17.40 -17.77 -2.98
CA ALA A 879 18.70 -18.20 -2.44
C ALA A 879 18.56 -19.05 -1.19
N PHE A 880 18.23 -20.33 -1.34
CA PHE A 880 18.31 -21.31 -0.25
C PHE A 880 19.75 -21.79 -0.02
N THR A 881 20.58 -20.91 0.53
CA THR A 881 22.02 -21.13 0.74
C THR A 881 22.41 -20.72 2.17
N ARG A 882 23.69 -20.56 2.50
CA ARG A 882 24.14 -20.12 3.85
C ARG A 882 23.77 -18.65 4.15
N PRO A 883 23.55 -18.26 5.42
CA PRO A 883 23.02 -16.94 5.78
C PRO A 883 23.84 -15.76 5.25
N LYS A 884 25.18 -15.84 5.33
CA LYS A 884 26.08 -14.78 4.83
C LYS A 884 25.91 -14.51 3.33
N MET A 885 25.66 -15.54 2.54
CA MET A 885 25.45 -15.38 1.09
C MET A 885 24.07 -14.75 0.82
N MET A 886 23.02 -15.18 1.54
CA MET A 886 21.69 -14.58 1.44
C MET A 886 21.71 -13.09 1.80
N ALA A 887 22.32 -12.75 2.94
CA ALA A 887 22.49 -11.36 3.36
C ALA A 887 23.31 -10.56 2.35
N ARG A 888 24.35 -11.17 1.75
CA ARG A 888 25.16 -10.51 0.72
C ARG A 888 24.33 -10.18 -0.51
N LEU A 889 23.49 -11.08 -1.01
CA LEU A 889 22.64 -10.81 -2.18
C LEU A 889 21.68 -9.64 -1.92
N ALA A 890 21.03 -9.59 -0.75
CA ALA A 890 20.17 -8.45 -0.39
C ALA A 890 20.94 -7.11 -0.39
N LYS A 891 22.16 -7.09 0.16
CA LYS A 891 23.06 -5.91 0.13
C LYS A 891 23.40 -5.44 -1.29
N LEU A 892 23.55 -6.36 -2.24
CA LEU A 892 23.98 -6.03 -3.61
C LEU A 892 22.90 -5.36 -4.47
N GLY A 893 21.62 -5.57 -4.19
CA GLY A 893 20.60 -5.12 -5.13
C GLY A 893 19.23 -5.73 -4.95
N PHE A 894 19.16 -6.99 -4.52
CA PHE A 894 17.90 -7.73 -4.44
C PHE A 894 16.91 -7.08 -3.48
N SER A 895 15.74 -6.72 -4.01
CA SER A 895 14.67 -6.02 -3.28
C SER A 895 14.00 -6.92 -2.24
N GLN A 896 13.98 -8.23 -2.50
CA GLN A 896 13.33 -9.26 -1.69
C GLN A 896 14.18 -10.53 -1.64
N SER A 897 13.99 -11.37 -0.62
CA SER A 897 14.73 -12.63 -0.48
C SER A 897 13.84 -13.76 0.02
N TYR A 898 13.91 -14.92 -0.64
CA TYR A 898 13.43 -16.16 -0.03
C TYR A 898 14.17 -16.44 1.28
N THR A 899 13.59 -17.30 2.12
CA THR A 899 13.99 -17.45 3.52
C THR A 899 13.99 -18.91 3.95
N TYR A 900 14.45 -19.18 5.17
CA TYR A 900 14.36 -20.53 5.75
C TYR A 900 13.00 -20.86 6.35
N PHE A 901 11.96 -20.05 6.09
CA PHE A 901 10.66 -20.15 6.74
C PHE A 901 10.07 -21.57 6.71
N THR A 902 10.12 -22.26 5.56
CA THR A 902 9.60 -23.63 5.38
C THR A 902 10.26 -24.67 6.30
N TRP A 903 11.49 -24.42 6.75
CA TRP A 903 12.25 -25.26 7.68
C TRP A 903 12.31 -24.69 9.11
N ARG A 904 11.42 -23.76 9.46
CA ARG A 904 11.22 -23.28 10.84
C ARG A 904 9.79 -23.59 11.24
N ASN A 905 9.60 -24.55 12.13
CA ASN A 905 8.29 -25.09 12.49
C ASN A 905 8.04 -25.05 14.01
N ALA A 906 9.08 -25.24 14.82
CA ALA A 906 8.97 -25.16 16.26
C ALA A 906 8.91 -23.70 16.75
N LYS A 907 8.33 -23.50 17.94
CA LYS A 907 8.23 -22.18 18.59
C LYS A 907 9.58 -21.47 18.72
N TRP A 908 10.60 -22.19 19.18
CA TRP A 908 11.95 -21.64 19.34
C TRP A 908 12.63 -21.31 18.01
N GLU A 909 12.46 -22.18 16.98
CA GLU A 909 12.99 -21.97 15.63
C GLU A 909 12.43 -20.69 15.00
N LEU A 910 11.10 -20.49 15.13
CA LEU A 910 10.41 -19.31 14.62
C LEU A 910 10.83 -18.05 15.39
N THR A 911 10.89 -18.14 16.72
CA THR A 911 11.25 -16.99 17.58
C THR A 911 12.69 -16.53 17.30
N GLU A 912 13.65 -17.47 17.24
CA GLU A 912 15.06 -17.17 16.95
C GLU A 912 15.21 -16.54 15.56
N TYR A 913 14.60 -17.15 14.53
CA TYR A 913 14.77 -16.69 13.15
C TYR A 913 14.13 -15.31 12.93
N LEU A 914 12.93 -15.06 13.46
CA LEU A 914 12.30 -13.75 13.33
C LEU A 914 13.01 -12.68 14.17
N THR A 915 13.60 -13.05 15.31
CA THR A 915 14.46 -12.15 16.09
C THR A 915 15.70 -11.76 15.27
N GLU A 916 16.35 -12.71 14.60
CA GLU A 916 17.48 -12.44 13.69
C GLU A 916 17.06 -11.46 12.58
N LEU A 917 15.93 -11.71 11.92
CA LEU A 917 15.46 -10.87 10.81
C LEU A 917 15.08 -9.45 11.23
N THR A 918 14.51 -9.27 12.43
CA THR A 918 13.91 -7.98 12.84
C THR A 918 14.79 -7.15 13.78
N GLN A 919 15.70 -7.76 14.52
CA GLN A 919 16.50 -7.08 15.56
C GLN A 919 18.00 -6.99 15.23
N SER A 920 18.49 -7.76 14.25
CA SER A 920 19.88 -7.67 13.79
C SER A 920 20.04 -6.61 12.69
N PRO A 921 21.27 -6.33 12.21
CA PRO A 921 21.50 -5.44 11.06
C PRO A 921 20.75 -5.84 9.78
N LEU A 922 20.22 -7.07 9.67
CA LEU A 922 19.39 -7.50 8.54
C LEU A 922 18.17 -6.59 8.32
N ARG A 923 17.59 -6.03 9.38
CA ARG A 923 16.40 -5.15 9.30
C ARG A 923 16.59 -3.95 8.35
N GLU A 924 17.84 -3.54 8.13
CA GLU A 924 18.16 -2.37 7.32
C GLU A 924 18.15 -2.66 5.82
N PHE A 925 18.24 -3.92 5.38
CA PHE A 925 18.37 -4.23 3.95
C PHE A 925 17.74 -5.56 3.49
N PHE A 926 17.42 -6.48 4.40
CA PHE A 926 16.89 -7.80 4.06
C PHE A 926 15.37 -7.81 4.23
N ARG A 927 14.62 -8.05 3.13
CA ARG A 927 13.15 -8.15 3.17
C ARG A 927 12.73 -9.62 3.01
N PRO A 928 12.26 -10.29 4.08
CA PRO A 928 11.98 -11.72 4.07
C PRO A 928 10.68 -12.06 3.33
N HIS A 929 10.76 -12.83 2.26
CA HIS A 929 9.61 -13.33 1.51
C HIS A 929 9.24 -14.74 1.98
N PHE A 930 8.08 -14.88 2.63
CA PHE A 930 7.62 -16.14 3.21
C PHE A 930 6.72 -16.91 2.24
N PHE A 931 7.33 -17.68 1.34
CA PHE A 931 6.60 -18.69 0.58
C PHE A 931 6.25 -19.89 1.47
N VAL A 932 4.98 -20.29 1.50
CA VAL A 932 4.50 -21.44 2.31
C VAL A 932 4.85 -22.79 1.67
N ASN A 933 4.95 -22.82 0.35
CA ASN A 933 5.42 -23.91 -0.48
C ASN A 933 6.01 -23.34 -1.78
N THR A 934 6.75 -24.17 -2.52
CA THR A 934 7.19 -23.88 -3.90
C THR A 934 7.09 -25.18 -4.71
N PRO A 935 7.21 -25.16 -6.05
CA PRO A 935 7.21 -26.38 -6.85
C PRO A 935 8.33 -27.38 -6.48
N ASP A 936 9.37 -26.91 -5.78
CA ASP A 936 10.51 -27.68 -5.29
C ASP A 936 10.41 -28.05 -3.80
N ILE A 937 9.55 -27.38 -3.04
CA ILE A 937 9.44 -27.50 -1.59
C ILE A 937 7.98 -27.74 -1.23
N ASN A 938 7.64 -29.01 -1.03
CA ASN A 938 6.51 -29.52 -0.26
C ASN A 938 7.02 -29.80 1.17
N PRO A 939 6.89 -28.86 2.13
CA PRO A 939 7.49 -28.98 3.45
C PRO A 939 7.02 -30.24 4.19
N TYR A 940 7.93 -30.93 4.88
CA TYR A 940 7.62 -32.13 5.66
C TYR A 940 6.47 -31.94 6.67
N PHE A 941 6.34 -30.74 7.22
CA PHE A 941 5.25 -30.39 8.14
C PHE A 941 3.85 -30.61 7.54
N LEU A 942 3.71 -30.49 6.21
CA LEU A 942 2.43 -30.62 5.51
C LEU A 942 2.06 -32.08 5.21
N HIS A 943 3.02 -32.98 4.99
CA HIS A 943 2.80 -34.35 4.47
C HIS A 943 1.79 -35.17 5.29
N HIS A 944 1.77 -34.96 6.61
CA HIS A 944 0.89 -35.68 7.54
C HIS A 944 0.09 -34.75 8.46
N GLY A 945 0.14 -33.44 8.20
CA GLY A 945 -0.50 -32.44 9.03
C GLY A 945 -1.96 -32.15 8.66
N GLY A 946 -2.40 -32.60 7.49
CA GLY A 946 -3.75 -32.35 6.97
C GLY A 946 -4.07 -30.86 6.83
N ARG A 947 -5.34 -30.53 6.63
CA ARG A 947 -5.83 -29.14 6.50
C ARG A 947 -5.31 -28.19 7.60
N PRO A 948 -5.26 -28.56 8.90
CA PRO A 948 -4.78 -27.65 9.94
C PRO A 948 -3.33 -27.21 9.76
N ALA A 949 -2.45 -28.07 9.24
CA ALA A 949 -1.06 -27.69 8.99
C ALA A 949 -0.95 -26.59 7.91
N PHE A 950 -1.75 -26.67 6.85
CA PHE A 950 -1.81 -25.62 5.83
C PHE A 950 -2.30 -24.29 6.41
N LEU A 951 -3.33 -24.32 7.26
CA LEU A 951 -3.83 -23.14 7.97
C LEU A 951 -2.76 -22.52 8.90
N ILE A 952 -2.03 -23.33 9.66
CA ILE A 952 -0.93 -22.88 10.52
C ILE A 952 0.15 -22.18 9.68
N ARG A 953 0.58 -22.79 8.57
CA ARG A 953 1.62 -22.21 7.71
C ARG A 953 1.16 -20.94 7.01
N ALA A 954 -0.09 -20.89 6.55
CA ALA A 954 -0.68 -19.68 5.99
C ALA A 954 -0.70 -18.54 7.02
N ALA A 955 -1.21 -18.78 8.24
CA ALA A 955 -1.24 -17.79 9.32
C ALA A 955 0.17 -17.31 9.71
N LEU A 956 1.13 -18.22 9.85
CA LEU A 956 2.52 -17.83 10.14
C LEU A 956 3.10 -16.94 9.04
N ALA A 957 2.92 -17.29 7.76
CA ALA A 957 3.47 -16.51 6.66
C ALA A 957 2.84 -15.12 6.56
N THR A 958 1.50 -15.08 6.63
CA THR A 958 0.69 -13.86 6.50
C THR A 958 0.82 -12.89 7.68
N LEU A 959 1.07 -13.40 8.89
CA LEU A 959 1.12 -12.60 10.11
C LEU A 959 2.54 -12.30 10.60
N LEU A 960 3.60 -12.90 10.03
CA LEU A 960 5.00 -12.65 10.41
C LEU A 960 5.82 -11.90 9.35
N SER A 961 5.34 -11.76 8.12
CA SER A 961 6.01 -10.94 7.08
C SER A 961 5.04 -10.13 6.25
N GLY A 962 5.45 -8.93 5.82
CA GLY A 962 4.73 -8.15 4.80
C GLY A 962 4.77 -8.81 3.42
N LEU A 963 5.71 -9.72 3.17
CA LEU A 963 5.84 -10.46 1.92
C LEU A 963 5.57 -11.94 2.16
N TRP A 964 4.55 -12.47 1.49
CA TRP A 964 4.27 -13.90 1.51
C TRP A 964 3.83 -14.39 0.13
N GLY A 965 3.93 -15.69 -0.09
CA GLY A 965 3.43 -16.28 -1.32
C GLY A 965 3.08 -17.75 -1.18
N MET A 966 2.39 -18.28 -2.19
CA MET A 966 2.11 -19.71 -2.30
C MET A 966 2.19 -20.16 -3.76
N TYR A 967 2.49 -21.43 -3.94
CA TYR A 967 2.36 -22.13 -5.20
C TYR A 967 1.02 -22.87 -5.27
N SER A 968 0.33 -22.73 -6.41
CA SER A 968 -1.00 -23.27 -6.69
C SER A 968 -1.11 -24.75 -6.34
N GLY A 969 -2.18 -25.11 -5.63
CA GLY A 969 -2.36 -26.43 -5.01
C GLY A 969 -2.25 -26.39 -3.48
N PHE A 970 -1.59 -25.36 -2.93
CA PHE A 970 -1.55 -25.14 -1.48
C PHE A 970 -2.96 -24.89 -0.91
N GLU A 971 -3.79 -24.11 -1.60
CA GLU A 971 -5.16 -23.84 -1.19
C GLU A 971 -6.04 -25.10 -1.18
N LEU A 972 -5.63 -26.13 -1.92
CA LEU A 972 -6.26 -27.43 -2.00
C LEU A 972 -5.70 -28.45 -1.00
N CYS A 973 -4.74 -28.03 -0.17
CA CYS A 973 -4.02 -28.88 0.78
C CYS A 973 -3.25 -30.05 0.11
N GLU A 974 -2.76 -29.86 -1.14
CA GLU A 974 -1.92 -30.85 -1.81
C GLU A 974 -0.61 -31.04 -1.03
N SER A 975 -0.36 -32.26 -0.54
CA SER A 975 0.79 -32.58 0.33
C SER A 975 1.46 -33.90 -0.01
N ALA A 976 1.00 -34.63 -1.02
CA ALA A 976 1.54 -35.94 -1.38
C ALA A 976 3.02 -35.84 -1.76
N PRO A 977 3.93 -36.47 -0.99
CA PRO A 977 5.36 -36.37 -1.25
C PRO A 977 5.81 -37.37 -2.30
N PHE A 978 6.84 -37.01 -3.06
CA PHE A 978 7.57 -37.95 -3.88
C PHE A 978 8.40 -38.89 -3.01
N VAL A 979 8.29 -40.19 -3.27
CA VAL A 979 9.02 -41.23 -2.53
C VAL A 979 9.93 -41.97 -3.51
N LEU A 980 11.24 -41.88 -3.28
CA LEU A 980 12.26 -42.54 -4.10
C LEU A 980 13.10 -43.47 -3.22
N ASP A 981 13.17 -44.75 -3.60
CA ASP A 981 13.88 -45.80 -2.86
C ASP A 981 13.48 -45.88 -1.37
N GLY A 982 12.18 -45.71 -1.09
CA GLY A 982 11.63 -45.70 0.27
C GLY A 982 11.94 -44.44 1.10
N LYS A 983 12.63 -43.45 0.52
CA LYS A 983 12.92 -42.16 1.17
C LYS A 983 11.92 -41.11 0.73
N VAL A 984 11.23 -40.52 1.70
CA VAL A 984 10.31 -39.39 1.50
C VAL A 984 11.12 -38.13 1.19
N ARG A 985 10.76 -37.45 0.12
CA ARG A 985 11.40 -36.21 -0.31
C ARG A 985 10.48 -35.00 -0.11
N GLU A 986 11.06 -33.80 -0.21
CA GLU A 986 10.30 -32.54 -0.23
C GLU A 986 9.75 -32.23 -1.63
N GLU A 987 10.01 -33.02 -2.67
CA GLU A 987 9.33 -32.83 -3.95
C GLU A 987 7.88 -33.33 -3.90
N TYR A 988 6.99 -32.69 -4.67
CA TYR A 988 5.62 -33.17 -4.88
C TYR A 988 5.58 -34.45 -5.72
N LEU A 989 4.70 -35.39 -5.35
CA LEU A 989 4.29 -36.47 -6.24
C LEU A 989 3.55 -35.88 -7.45
N ASP A 990 3.81 -36.40 -8.64
CA ASP A 990 3.23 -35.93 -9.90
C ASP A 990 3.45 -34.43 -10.13
N SER A 991 4.65 -33.96 -9.79
CA SER A 991 5.03 -32.54 -9.82
C SER A 991 4.68 -31.88 -11.15
N GLU A 992 3.95 -30.76 -11.06
CA GLU A 992 3.54 -29.91 -12.19
C GLU A 992 4.73 -29.38 -13.02
N LYS A 993 5.96 -29.43 -12.46
CA LYS A 993 7.19 -29.14 -13.21
C LYS A 993 7.40 -30.07 -14.39
N TYR A 994 6.88 -31.29 -14.37
CA TYR A 994 7.12 -32.29 -15.42
C TYR A 994 5.85 -32.78 -16.13
N GLN A 995 4.68 -32.26 -15.75
CA GLN A 995 3.40 -32.63 -16.34
C GLN A 995 2.35 -31.52 -16.21
N LEU A 996 1.30 -31.58 -17.03
CA LEU A 996 0.12 -30.74 -16.84
C LEU A 996 -0.66 -31.18 -15.59
N ARG A 997 -1.18 -30.22 -14.83
CA ARG A 997 -1.91 -30.49 -13.57
C ARG A 997 -3.24 -29.74 -13.52
N VAL A 998 -4.31 -30.45 -13.90
CA VAL A 998 -5.68 -29.94 -13.74
C VAL A 998 -6.12 -30.07 -12.28
N ARG A 999 -6.82 -29.06 -11.78
CA ARG A 999 -7.29 -28.98 -10.39
C ARG A 999 -8.78 -28.61 -10.35
N ASP A 1000 -9.51 -29.23 -9.42
CA ASP A 1000 -10.83 -28.74 -9.02
C ASP A 1000 -10.67 -27.72 -7.90
N TRP A 1001 -10.77 -26.44 -8.26
CA TRP A 1001 -10.57 -25.32 -7.33
C TRP A 1001 -11.65 -25.22 -6.24
N GLN A 1002 -12.80 -25.89 -6.44
CA GLN A 1002 -13.92 -25.86 -5.50
C GLN A 1002 -14.04 -27.14 -4.68
N GLN A 1003 -13.03 -28.02 -4.72
CA GLN A 1003 -13.08 -29.28 -3.98
C GLN A 1003 -13.33 -29.03 -2.46
N PRO A 1004 -14.17 -29.85 -1.80
CA PRO A 1004 -14.42 -29.73 -0.37
C PRO A 1004 -13.14 -29.83 0.46
N GLY A 1005 -13.05 -29.00 1.50
CA GLY A 1005 -11.90 -29.00 2.43
C GLY A 1005 -10.75 -28.09 2.02
N ASN A 1006 -10.86 -27.35 0.91
CA ASN A 1006 -9.92 -26.28 0.57
C ASN A 1006 -9.88 -25.18 1.66
N ILE A 1007 -8.88 -24.29 1.56
CA ILE A 1007 -8.64 -23.19 2.49
C ILE A 1007 -8.69 -21.81 1.81
N VAL A 1008 -9.39 -21.71 0.68
CA VAL A 1008 -9.50 -20.45 -0.11
C VAL A 1008 -10.10 -19.35 0.74
N ALA A 1009 -11.15 -19.64 1.52
CA ALA A 1009 -11.82 -18.65 2.37
C ALA A 1009 -10.89 -18.08 3.45
N GLU A 1010 -10.08 -18.93 4.10
CA GLU A 1010 -9.12 -18.47 5.11
C GLU A 1010 -7.97 -17.67 4.50
N ILE A 1011 -7.49 -18.05 3.30
CA ILE A 1011 -6.47 -17.29 2.57
C ILE A 1011 -7.02 -15.90 2.20
N SER A 1012 -8.21 -15.82 1.61
CA SER A 1012 -8.90 -14.57 1.32
C SER A 1012 -8.98 -13.71 2.59
N ARG A 1013 -9.43 -14.29 3.70
CA ARG A 1013 -9.59 -13.55 4.95
C ARG A 1013 -8.26 -13.04 5.53
N LEU A 1014 -7.21 -13.84 5.48
CA LEU A 1014 -5.88 -13.41 5.94
C LEU A 1014 -5.31 -12.28 5.07
N ASN A 1015 -5.52 -12.32 3.75
CA ASN A 1015 -5.11 -11.23 2.86
C ASN A 1015 -5.94 -9.96 3.06
N GLU A 1016 -7.25 -10.07 3.31
CA GLU A 1016 -8.10 -8.95 3.73
C GLU A 1016 -7.55 -8.30 5.02
N ILE A 1017 -7.28 -9.10 6.04
CA ILE A 1017 -6.70 -8.64 7.32
C ILE A 1017 -5.36 -7.92 7.07
N ARG A 1018 -4.46 -8.51 6.28
CA ARG A 1018 -3.16 -7.89 5.94
C ARG A 1018 -3.32 -6.54 5.25
N ALA A 1019 -4.27 -6.43 4.33
CA ALA A 1019 -4.51 -5.18 3.60
C ALA A 1019 -5.11 -4.09 4.49
N GLY A 1020 -5.94 -4.45 5.49
CA GLY A 1020 -6.57 -3.51 6.41
C GLY A 1020 -5.74 -3.09 7.62
N HIS A 1021 -4.63 -3.77 7.91
CA HIS A 1021 -3.81 -3.53 9.10
C HIS A 1021 -2.34 -3.19 8.74
N PRO A 1022 -1.93 -1.91 8.80
CA PRO A 1022 -0.56 -1.47 8.53
C PRO A 1022 0.52 -2.23 9.31
N ALA A 1023 0.21 -2.71 10.53
CA ALA A 1023 1.10 -3.54 11.33
C ALA A 1023 1.55 -4.83 10.63
N LEU A 1024 0.79 -5.32 9.63
CA LEU A 1024 1.08 -6.52 8.84
C LEU A 1024 1.70 -6.22 7.46
N GLN A 1025 1.84 -4.95 7.08
CA GLN A 1025 2.43 -4.53 5.81
C GLN A 1025 3.97 -4.39 5.86
N ASN A 1026 4.56 -4.84 6.96
CA ASN A 1026 6.00 -4.92 7.17
C ASN A 1026 6.32 -6.28 7.83
N HIS A 1027 7.59 -6.65 7.97
CA HIS A 1027 8.04 -7.71 8.89
C HIS A 1027 8.61 -7.15 10.20
N LEU A 1028 8.93 -5.84 10.20
CA LEU A 1028 9.27 -5.09 11.41
C LEU A 1028 8.00 -4.83 12.25
N GLY A 1029 8.15 -4.40 13.51
CA GLY A 1029 7.03 -4.21 14.43
C GLY A 1029 6.47 -5.54 14.94
N LEU A 1030 7.37 -6.39 15.47
CA LEU A 1030 7.08 -7.72 15.99
C LEU A 1030 7.68 -7.88 17.39
N ARG A 1031 6.90 -8.44 18.32
CA ARG A 1031 7.39 -8.82 19.65
C ARG A 1031 6.78 -10.14 20.10
N PHE A 1032 7.63 -11.09 20.50
CA PHE A 1032 7.20 -12.37 21.07
C PHE A 1032 7.02 -12.25 22.58
N TYR A 1033 6.03 -12.97 23.09
CA TYR A 1033 5.72 -13.05 24.51
C TYR A 1033 5.65 -14.52 24.97
N HIS A 1034 5.72 -14.71 26.28
CA HIS A 1034 5.61 -16.03 26.85
C HIS A 1034 4.16 -16.56 26.76
N ALA A 1035 4.03 -17.83 26.41
CA ALA A 1035 2.79 -18.60 26.53
C ALA A 1035 3.13 -19.91 27.24
N GLY A 1036 2.31 -20.31 28.20
CA GLY A 1036 2.55 -21.48 29.08
C GLY A 1036 2.55 -22.85 28.39
N SER A 1037 2.28 -22.91 27.08
CA SER A 1037 2.43 -24.11 26.25
C SER A 1037 3.52 -23.92 25.20
N ASP A 1038 4.38 -24.93 25.05
CA ASP A 1038 5.41 -24.97 24.00
C ASP A 1038 4.83 -25.13 22.58
N ALA A 1039 3.60 -25.62 22.47
CA ALA A 1039 2.87 -25.71 21.21
C ALA A 1039 2.28 -24.36 20.77
N VAL A 1040 2.13 -23.40 21.69
CA VAL A 1040 1.50 -22.10 21.39
C VAL A 1040 2.54 -21.00 21.24
N LEU A 1041 2.58 -20.40 20.05
CA LEU A 1041 3.32 -19.18 19.75
C LEU A 1041 2.44 -17.96 20.06
N TRP A 1042 2.93 -17.02 20.84
CA TRP A 1042 2.22 -15.81 21.27
C TRP A 1042 3.05 -14.57 20.95
N PHE A 1043 2.50 -13.65 20.17
CA PHE A 1043 3.21 -12.46 19.73
C PHE A 1043 2.29 -11.28 19.41
N ALA A 1044 2.86 -10.08 19.37
CA ALA A 1044 2.21 -8.89 18.85
C ALA A 1044 2.80 -8.46 17.51
N ARG A 1045 1.93 -7.94 16.65
CA ARG A 1045 2.26 -7.16 15.45
C ARG A 1045 1.75 -5.76 15.64
N PHE A 1046 2.58 -4.75 15.42
CA PHE A 1046 2.20 -3.38 15.73
C PHE A 1046 2.92 -2.35 14.87
N VAL A 1047 2.27 -1.20 14.68
CA VAL A 1047 2.95 0.02 14.25
C VAL A 1047 3.61 0.66 15.48
N PRO A 1048 4.92 0.97 15.46
CA PRO A 1048 5.58 1.64 16.58
C PRO A 1048 4.94 2.99 16.93
N GLY A 1049 4.69 3.22 18.21
CA GLY A 1049 4.16 4.47 18.75
C GLY A 1049 5.25 5.52 19.02
N THR A 1050 4.82 6.75 19.31
CA THR A 1050 5.72 7.87 19.70
C THR A 1050 6.02 7.87 21.20
N ASP A 1051 4.99 7.74 22.04
CA ASP A 1051 5.10 7.82 23.50
C ASP A 1051 5.37 6.45 24.14
N TYR A 1052 4.86 5.41 23.50
CA TYR A 1052 4.86 4.01 23.93
C TYR A 1052 5.25 3.09 22.76
N LEU A 1053 5.63 1.84 23.06
CA LEU A 1053 6.03 0.91 22.01
C LEU A 1053 4.88 0.63 21.04
N PHE A 1054 3.70 0.37 21.59
CA PHE A 1054 2.50 0.14 20.81
C PHE A 1054 1.87 1.46 20.38
N GLY A 1055 1.74 1.63 19.06
CA GLY A 1055 1.04 2.75 18.44
C GLY A 1055 -0.39 2.39 18.06
N ASP A 1056 -0.81 2.91 16.91
CA ASP A 1056 -2.22 3.06 16.52
C ASP A 1056 -2.87 1.82 15.86
N ASP A 1057 -2.11 0.75 15.66
CA ASP A 1057 -2.57 -0.53 15.11
C ASP A 1057 -1.81 -1.65 15.80
N VAL A 1058 -2.52 -2.47 16.58
CA VAL A 1058 -1.94 -3.55 17.38
C VAL A 1058 -2.77 -4.82 17.25
N LEU A 1059 -2.10 -5.89 16.82
CA LEU A 1059 -2.64 -7.23 16.78
C LEU A 1059 -1.93 -8.10 17.79
N LEU A 1060 -2.68 -8.83 18.61
CA LEU A 1060 -2.19 -9.94 19.41
C LEU A 1060 -2.57 -11.25 18.74
N VAL A 1061 -1.60 -12.14 18.56
CA VAL A 1061 -1.76 -13.36 17.76
C VAL A 1061 -1.28 -14.57 18.53
N ALA A 1062 -2.14 -15.57 18.62
CA ALA A 1062 -1.84 -16.88 19.19
C ALA A 1062 -1.96 -17.96 18.11
N ILE A 1063 -0.94 -18.80 17.94
CA ILE A 1063 -0.93 -19.89 16.95
C ILE A 1063 -0.53 -21.20 17.65
N ASN A 1064 -1.40 -22.21 17.56
CA ASN A 1064 -1.09 -23.58 17.93
C ASN A 1064 -0.31 -24.24 16.79
N LEU A 1065 0.95 -24.58 17.04
CA LEU A 1065 1.89 -25.18 16.09
C LEU A 1065 1.70 -26.70 15.96
N ASP A 1066 0.87 -27.33 16.81
CA ASP A 1066 0.49 -28.73 16.69
C ASP A 1066 -0.77 -28.85 15.81
N PRO A 1067 -0.68 -29.43 14.60
CA PRO A 1067 -1.83 -29.56 13.70
C PRO A 1067 -2.84 -30.62 14.14
N ARG A 1068 -2.58 -31.38 15.20
CA ARG A 1068 -3.37 -32.56 15.59
C ARG A 1068 -4.15 -32.39 16.89
N THR A 1069 -3.59 -31.68 17.86
CA THR A 1069 -4.13 -31.64 19.23
C THR A 1069 -4.55 -30.23 19.60
N ALA A 1070 -5.70 -30.09 20.26
CA ALA A 1070 -6.08 -28.84 20.91
C ALA A 1070 -5.16 -28.57 22.12
N HIS A 1071 -4.68 -27.33 22.24
CA HIS A 1071 -3.81 -26.92 23.34
C HIS A 1071 -4.42 -25.75 24.10
N ASP A 1072 -4.37 -25.84 25.43
CA ASP A 1072 -4.64 -24.72 26.33
C ASP A 1072 -3.32 -24.00 26.66
N ALA A 1073 -3.34 -22.68 26.81
CA ALA A 1073 -2.17 -21.90 27.21
C ALA A 1073 -2.56 -20.73 28.10
N ASP A 1074 -1.78 -20.52 29.16
CA ASP A 1074 -1.81 -19.28 29.94
C ASP A 1074 -0.93 -18.23 29.24
N ILE A 1075 -1.47 -17.04 29.04
CA ILE A 1075 -0.79 -15.92 28.35
C ILE A 1075 -0.85 -14.65 29.19
N GLU A 1076 0.14 -13.78 29.00
CA GLU A 1076 0.13 -12.41 29.50
C GLU A 1076 -0.27 -11.45 28.39
N ILE A 1077 -1.26 -10.60 28.67
CA ILE A 1077 -1.60 -9.45 27.86
C ILE A 1077 -0.57 -8.34 28.13
N PRO A 1078 0.14 -7.84 27.10
CA PRO A 1078 1.25 -6.89 27.26
C PRO A 1078 0.80 -5.46 27.56
N LEU A 1079 0.01 -5.26 28.61
CA LEU A 1079 -0.57 -3.96 29.01
C LEU A 1079 0.49 -2.87 29.24
N TRP A 1080 1.68 -3.25 29.74
CA TRP A 1080 2.79 -2.35 30.01
C TRP A 1080 3.39 -1.71 28.74
N GLU A 1081 3.17 -2.30 27.55
CA GLU A 1081 3.66 -1.72 26.29
C GLU A 1081 2.84 -0.48 25.87
N TRP A 1082 1.66 -0.26 26.47
CA TRP A 1082 0.89 1.00 26.43
C TRP A 1082 1.07 1.83 27.71
N GLY A 1083 1.89 1.40 28.67
CA GLY A 1083 1.99 2.05 29.99
C GLY A 1083 0.77 1.84 30.91
N LEU A 1084 -0.07 0.85 30.63
CA LEU A 1084 -1.28 0.56 31.42
C LEU A 1084 -0.98 -0.34 32.63
N PRO A 1085 -1.77 -0.26 33.71
CA PRO A 1085 -1.63 -1.13 34.87
C PRO A 1085 -2.16 -2.55 34.62
N ASP A 1086 -1.71 -3.53 35.41
CA ASP A 1086 -1.99 -4.97 35.20
C ASP A 1086 -3.48 -5.37 35.26
N GLN A 1087 -4.35 -4.55 35.84
CA GLN A 1087 -5.80 -4.77 35.92
C GLN A 1087 -6.60 -4.09 34.80
N ALA A 1088 -5.95 -3.40 33.87
CA ALA A 1088 -6.62 -2.69 32.78
C ALA A 1088 -7.38 -3.64 31.84
N GLY A 1089 -8.31 -3.08 31.07
CA GLY A 1089 -9.12 -3.81 30.10
C GLY A 1089 -8.80 -3.42 28.65
N LEU A 1090 -8.96 -4.39 27.75
CA LEU A 1090 -8.84 -4.21 26.30
C LEU A 1090 -10.17 -4.56 25.62
N ALA A 1091 -10.60 -3.72 24.67
CA ALA A 1091 -11.56 -4.11 23.64
C ALA A 1091 -10.85 -5.00 22.61
N VAL A 1092 -11.50 -6.10 22.24
CA VAL A 1092 -10.96 -7.08 21.30
C VAL A 1092 -11.93 -7.32 20.16
N GLN A 1093 -11.39 -7.31 18.94
CA GLN A 1093 -12.04 -7.84 17.75
C GLN A 1093 -11.26 -9.06 17.25
N GLU A 1094 -11.89 -10.23 17.27
CA GLU A 1094 -11.36 -11.45 16.66
C GLU A 1094 -11.58 -11.39 15.15
N LEU A 1095 -10.49 -11.30 14.40
CA LEU A 1095 -10.54 -10.91 12.99
C LEU A 1095 -10.98 -12.04 12.06
N MET A 1096 -10.84 -13.30 12.45
CA MET A 1096 -11.20 -14.44 11.58
C MET A 1096 -12.71 -14.69 11.55
N ARG A 1097 -13.40 -14.50 12.67
CA ARG A 1097 -14.84 -14.75 12.85
C ARG A 1097 -15.66 -13.48 13.10
N GLY A 1098 -15.01 -12.34 13.29
CA GLY A 1098 -15.65 -11.04 13.51
C GLY A 1098 -16.25 -10.84 14.92
N GLN A 1099 -15.92 -11.71 15.88
CA GLN A 1099 -16.45 -11.60 17.24
C GLN A 1099 -15.82 -10.43 17.99
N ARG A 1100 -16.60 -9.74 18.83
CA ARG A 1100 -16.14 -8.64 19.69
C ARG A 1100 -16.36 -9.00 21.15
N PHE A 1101 -15.34 -8.77 21.98
CA PHE A 1101 -15.40 -9.01 23.43
C PHE A 1101 -14.38 -8.14 24.18
N GLU A 1102 -14.42 -8.18 25.51
CA GLU A 1102 -13.44 -7.49 26.37
C GLU A 1102 -12.52 -8.51 27.05
N LEU A 1103 -11.24 -8.17 27.17
CA LEU A 1103 -10.32 -8.83 28.09
C LEU A 1103 -10.05 -7.91 29.28
N ARG A 1104 -10.00 -8.45 30.50
CA ARG A 1104 -9.67 -7.69 31.71
C ARG A 1104 -8.59 -8.39 32.50
N GLY A 1105 -7.58 -7.62 32.89
CA GLY A 1105 -6.43 -8.12 33.62
C GLY A 1105 -5.38 -8.77 32.72
N LYS A 1106 -4.15 -8.77 33.23
CA LYS A 1106 -2.96 -9.23 32.52
C LYS A 1106 -2.96 -10.72 32.18
N TYR A 1107 -3.44 -11.60 33.05
CA TYR A 1107 -3.38 -13.05 32.85
C TYR A 1107 -4.66 -13.58 32.22
N GLN A 1108 -4.53 -14.28 31.09
CA GLN A 1108 -5.64 -14.91 30.38
C GLN A 1108 -5.32 -16.37 30.09
N ARG A 1109 -6.35 -17.20 29.99
CA ARG A 1109 -6.23 -18.60 29.53
C ARG A 1109 -6.96 -18.78 28.23
N ILE A 1110 -6.27 -19.31 27.22
CA ILE A 1110 -6.79 -19.53 25.88
C ILE A 1110 -6.78 -21.02 25.53
N ARG A 1111 -7.63 -21.40 24.57
CA ARG A 1111 -7.67 -22.75 23.97
C ARG A 1111 -7.72 -22.62 22.46
N LEU A 1112 -6.82 -23.32 21.76
CA LEU A 1112 -6.75 -23.34 20.30
C LEU A 1112 -6.92 -24.77 19.78
N ASP A 1113 -7.98 -25.02 19.01
CA ASP A 1113 -8.34 -26.34 18.49
C ASP A 1113 -8.09 -26.41 16.96
N PRO A 1114 -7.10 -27.20 16.49
CA PRO A 1114 -6.81 -27.37 15.07
C PRO A 1114 -7.98 -27.88 14.23
N ALA A 1115 -8.94 -28.59 14.83
CA ALA A 1115 -10.14 -29.06 14.12
C ALA A 1115 -11.10 -27.93 13.75
N GLN A 1116 -11.02 -26.78 14.44
CA GLN A 1116 -11.81 -25.59 14.15
C GLN A 1116 -10.98 -24.51 13.47
N LEU A 1117 -9.97 -24.01 14.18
CA LEU A 1117 -9.02 -23.00 13.70
C LEU A 1117 -7.79 -23.05 14.62
N PRO A 1118 -6.58 -23.31 14.08
CA PRO A 1118 -5.39 -23.49 14.90
C PRO A 1118 -4.78 -22.17 15.42
N PHE A 1119 -5.43 -21.04 15.20
CA PHE A 1119 -4.94 -19.73 15.62
C PHE A 1119 -6.07 -18.77 15.97
N ALA A 1120 -5.73 -17.69 16.66
CA ALA A 1120 -6.59 -16.55 16.94
C ALA A 1120 -5.84 -15.26 16.57
N VAL A 1121 -6.54 -14.34 15.92
CA VAL A 1121 -5.99 -13.03 15.53
C VAL A 1121 -6.87 -11.95 16.16
N TRP A 1122 -6.31 -11.23 17.12
CA TRP A 1122 -7.04 -10.22 17.88
C TRP A 1122 -6.49 -8.85 17.54
N HIS A 1123 -7.32 -8.02 16.92
CA HIS A 1123 -7.06 -6.59 16.95
C HIS A 1123 -7.54 -6.05 18.29
N VAL A 1124 -6.70 -5.30 18.99
CA VAL A 1124 -6.94 -4.91 20.39
C VAL A 1124 -6.74 -3.43 20.63
N GLN A 1125 -7.55 -2.86 21.52
CA GLN A 1125 -7.50 -1.44 21.89
C GLN A 1125 -7.68 -1.30 23.40
N PRO A 1126 -6.94 -0.40 24.07
CA PRO A 1126 -7.21 -0.04 25.46
C PRO A 1126 -8.64 0.48 25.66
N LEU A 1127 -9.36 0.00 26.68
CA LEU A 1127 -10.66 0.57 27.06
C LEU A 1127 -10.50 1.96 27.71
N GLU A 1128 -9.34 2.22 28.31
CA GLU A 1128 -8.97 3.49 28.93
C GLU A 1128 -7.77 4.07 28.16
N ARG A 1129 -7.82 5.37 27.82
CA ARG A 1129 -6.70 6.02 27.15
C ARG A 1129 -5.47 6.01 28.08
N PRO A 1130 -4.30 5.55 27.61
CA PRO A 1130 -3.08 5.67 28.39
C PRO A 1130 -2.76 7.15 28.61
N ALA A 1131 -2.32 7.51 29.82
CA ALA A 1131 -1.82 8.85 30.08
C ALA A 1131 -0.61 9.10 29.17
N PRO A 1132 -0.48 10.27 28.49
CA PRO A 1132 0.71 10.56 27.72
C PRO A 1132 1.92 10.51 28.65
N ARG A 1133 3.05 9.99 28.14
CA ARG A 1133 4.29 10.01 28.90
C ARG A 1133 4.59 11.48 29.22
N PRO A 1134 4.82 11.86 30.49
CA PRO A 1134 5.20 13.24 30.79
C PRO A 1134 6.42 13.59 29.95
N PRO A 1135 6.46 14.77 29.31
CA PRO A 1135 7.62 15.18 28.53
C PRO A 1135 8.83 14.98 29.42
N ALA A 1136 9.89 14.36 28.89
CA ALA A 1136 11.15 14.30 29.60
C ALA A 1136 11.44 15.73 30.06
N ALA A 1137 11.46 15.96 31.37
CA ALA A 1137 11.72 17.29 31.92
C ALA A 1137 12.99 17.80 31.22
N PRO A 1138 13.07 19.08 30.80
CA PRO A 1138 14.29 19.62 30.23
C PRO A 1138 15.42 19.29 31.21
N VAL A 1139 16.24 18.32 30.83
CA VAL A 1139 17.19 17.72 31.75
C VAL A 1139 18.25 18.78 31.99
N SER A 1140 18.57 18.97 33.27
CA SER A 1140 19.66 19.83 33.71
C SER A 1140 20.88 19.59 32.82
N THR A 1141 21.47 20.67 32.31
CA THR A 1141 22.76 20.62 31.60
C THR A 1141 23.93 20.28 32.53
N ASP A 1142 23.67 19.74 33.72
CA ASP A 1142 24.66 19.32 34.69
C ASP A 1142 25.17 17.90 34.36
N PRO A 1143 26.44 17.75 33.96
CA PRO A 1143 27.04 16.44 33.70
C PRO A 1143 27.17 15.54 34.94
N HIS A 1144 26.80 16.02 36.14
CA HIS A 1144 26.89 15.27 37.39
C HIS A 1144 25.58 14.67 37.91
N GLY A 1145 24.45 14.86 37.21
CA GLY A 1145 23.19 14.19 37.55
C GLY A 1145 22.68 14.47 38.97
N ALA A 1146 22.60 15.75 39.34
CA ALA A 1146 21.89 16.21 40.54
C ALA A 1146 20.44 16.59 40.24
#